data_AF-A0A1D6JLV1-F1
#
_entry.id   AF-A0A1D6JLV1-F1
#
_cell.length_a   1.000
_cell.length_b   1.000
_cell.length_c   1.000
_cell.angle_alpha   90.00
_cell.angle_beta   90.00
_cell.angle_gamma   90.00
#
_symmetry.space_group_name_H-M   'P 1'
#
loop_
_entity.id
_entity.type
_entity.pdbx_description
1 polymer ?
#
loop_
_entity_poly.entity_id
_entity_poly.type
_entity_poly.pdbx_seq_one_letter_code
_entity_poly.pdbx_strand_id
1 'polypeptide(L)'
;MQKHEKPGGSTEYSCKLQLPCNAPFEKLEGPICSSIRLAQQAVCLAACKKLHEMGAFTDMLLPDRGSGEGEKTEQNDEGDPLPGTARHREFFPEGVAEILHGEWILSGRDGYQSSQFIKLYLYSVNCVNIGTSKDPFVTQLSNFALIFGNELDAEVLSTTMDLFVARTIITKASLVFRGPIEITESQLILLKSFHVRLMSIVLDVDVDPSTTPWDPAKAYLFVPVGAEKCMDLLREIDWTLVNSIVNSDAWNNPLQRARPDVYLGTNERTLGGDRREYGFGKLRHGTAFGQKAHPTYGIRGAIAEFDVVKASGLVPGRGWGHFNDYQNKGKLFMADSCWDAKDLAGMVVTAAHSGKRFYVDSICYNMNAENSFPRKEGYLGPLEYSSFADYYKQKYGVELVYKKQPLIRARGVSYCKNLLSPRFEHSEASNGEFSENLDKTYYVYLPPELCLVHPLPGSLVRGAQRLPSIMRRVESMLLAIQLKDIIGYPVPANKILEALTAASCQETFCYERAELLGDAYLKWVVSRFLFLKYPQKHEGQLTRMRQQMVSNMILYQYALNKNLQSYIQADRFAPSRWAAPGVLPVFDEETRDSEPSIFDEEFTPSSELQKNLYDDYDGDSMQEDGEIEGDSSCYRVLSSKTLADVVEALIGVYYVAGGKIATNHLMKWIGINAELDPQEIPSSKPYNIPESIIKSINFDTLEGALGIKFQNKGLLVEAITHASRPSSGVSCYQRLEFVGDAVLDHLITKHLFFTYTDLPPGRLTDLRAAAVNNENFARVAVKHKLHVHLRHGSSALETQIREFVKDVQEELSKPGFNSFGLGDCKAPKVLGDIFESIAGAIFLDSGCATSVVWKVFQPLLDPMVTPDTLPMHPVRELQERCQQQAEGLEYKASRTGNVATVEVLVDGIQIGVAQNPQKKMAQKLAARNALVVLKEKETAAKKDTEKDGEKKNGSQFTRQTLNDICLRRQWPMPQYRCINEGGPAHAKRFVYAVRVNTSDSGWTDECIGEPMPSVKKAKDSAAVLLLELLNRNYRGKPDGK
;
A
#
# COMPACT_ATOMS: atom_id res chain seq x y z
N MET A 1 11.45 -6.94 63.17
CA MET A 1 11.96 -6.27 64.38
C MET A 1 12.63 -7.33 65.24
N GLN A 2 13.84 -7.09 65.76
CA GLN A 2 14.54 -7.98 66.68
C GLN A 2 14.78 -7.25 68.01
N LYS A 3 14.44 -7.92 69.12
CA LYS A 3 14.62 -7.44 70.50
C LYS A 3 15.94 -8.01 71.04
N HIS A 4 16.76 -7.15 71.61
CA HIS A 4 18.03 -7.49 72.23
C HIS A 4 17.94 -7.19 73.71
N GLU A 5 17.97 -8.24 74.55
CA GLU A 5 17.98 -8.11 76.01
C GLU A 5 19.39 -8.41 76.51
N LYS A 6 20.00 -7.44 77.20
CA LYS A 6 21.26 -7.65 77.92
C LYS A 6 20.93 -8.08 79.35
N PRO A 7 21.59 -9.12 79.92
CA PRO A 7 21.37 -9.50 81.31
C PRO A 7 21.80 -8.34 82.23
N GLY A 8 20.82 -7.65 82.82
CA GLY A 8 21.01 -6.47 83.69
C GLY A 8 20.94 -5.09 83.00
N GLY A 9 20.59 -5.02 81.70
CA GLY A 9 20.54 -3.76 80.93
C GLY A 9 19.16 -3.37 80.39
N SER A 10 19.04 -2.14 79.88
CA SER A 10 17.84 -1.65 79.19
C SER A 10 17.57 -2.44 77.90
N THR A 11 16.30 -2.56 77.53
CA THR A 11 15.88 -3.28 76.32
C THR A 11 16.24 -2.49 75.06
N GLU A 12 16.93 -3.14 74.12
CA GLU A 12 17.33 -2.54 72.84
C GLU A 12 16.61 -3.21 71.66
N TYR A 13 16.44 -2.49 70.56
CA TYR A 13 15.69 -2.92 69.37
C TYR A 13 16.50 -2.69 68.10
N SER A 14 16.40 -3.62 67.14
CA SER A 14 16.91 -3.44 65.78
C SER A 14 15.82 -3.71 64.76
N CYS A 15 15.81 -2.93 63.69
CA CYS A 15 14.84 -3.05 62.61
C CYS A 15 15.52 -3.65 61.36
N LYS A 16 14.80 -4.54 60.69
CA LYS A 16 15.16 -5.04 59.35
C LYS A 16 14.11 -4.51 58.39
N LEU A 17 14.54 -3.68 57.44
CA LEU A 17 13.70 -3.18 56.37
C LEU A 17 13.80 -4.10 55.18
N GLN A 18 12.65 -4.40 54.60
CA GLN A 18 12.55 -5.08 53.32
C GLN A 18 11.80 -4.20 52.34
N LEU A 19 12.47 -3.83 51.24
CA LEU A 19 11.90 -3.03 50.17
C LEU A 19 11.28 -3.94 49.08
N PRO A 20 10.36 -3.42 48.25
CA PRO A 20 9.81 -4.15 47.11
C PRO A 20 10.89 -4.61 46.12
N CYS A 21 10.59 -5.61 45.30
CA CYS A 21 11.51 -6.21 44.31
C CYS A 21 12.07 -5.19 43.30
N ASN A 22 11.31 -4.11 43.06
CA ASN A 22 11.67 -3.05 42.13
C ASN A 22 12.69 -2.06 42.75
N ALA A 23 12.99 -2.20 44.05
CA ALA A 23 13.94 -1.35 44.73
C ALA A 23 15.39 -1.75 44.41
N PRO A 24 16.32 -0.78 44.31
CA PRO A 24 17.74 -1.03 44.02
C PRO A 24 18.43 -1.99 45.00
N PHE A 25 17.91 -2.11 46.22
CA PHE A 25 18.30 -3.11 47.20
C PHE A 25 17.08 -3.56 47.99
N GLU A 26 17.04 -4.83 48.36
CA GLU A 26 15.86 -5.41 49.00
C GLU A 26 15.93 -5.39 50.52
N LYS A 27 17.12 -5.45 51.12
CA LYS A 27 17.27 -5.63 52.57
C LYS A 27 18.26 -4.65 53.15
N LEU A 28 17.86 -4.10 54.29
CA LEU A 28 18.72 -3.26 55.12
C LEU A 28 18.45 -3.55 56.59
N GLU A 29 19.52 -3.84 57.33
CA GLU A 29 19.48 -3.95 58.78
C GLU A 29 20.01 -2.65 59.36
N GLY A 30 19.20 -2.01 60.20
CA GLY A 30 19.56 -0.75 60.83
C GLY A 30 20.21 -0.97 62.20
N PRO A 31 20.82 0.10 62.74
CA PRO A 31 21.54 0.02 64.00
C PRO A 31 20.62 -0.31 65.18
N ILE A 32 21.21 -0.84 66.23
CA ILE A 32 20.52 -1.14 67.50
C ILE A 32 20.19 0.19 68.20
N CYS A 33 18.95 0.36 68.64
CA CYS A 33 18.44 1.59 69.27
C CYS A 33 17.67 1.29 70.56
N SER A 34 17.58 2.27 71.45
CA SER A 34 16.89 2.18 72.75
C SER A 34 15.36 2.11 72.66
N SER A 35 14.77 2.40 71.49
CA SER A 35 13.32 2.30 71.29
C SER A 35 12.97 1.75 69.89
N ILE A 36 11.79 1.14 69.79
CA ILE A 36 11.22 0.61 68.54
C ILE A 36 11.11 1.71 67.47
N ARG A 37 10.64 2.91 67.87
CA ARG A 37 10.44 4.04 66.95
C ARG A 37 11.77 4.57 66.41
N LEU A 38 12.79 4.66 67.26
CA LEU A 38 14.15 5.05 66.84
C LEU A 38 14.79 4.00 65.92
N ALA A 39 14.62 2.71 66.23
CA ALA A 39 15.11 1.63 65.36
C ALA A 39 14.47 1.66 63.97
N GLN A 40 13.16 1.96 63.86
CA GLN A 40 12.47 2.14 62.58
C GLN A 40 12.98 3.38 61.83
N GLN A 41 13.07 4.54 62.49
CA GLN A 41 13.55 5.76 61.87
C GLN A 41 15.00 5.64 61.38
N ALA A 42 15.88 5.03 62.17
CA ALA A 42 17.27 4.82 61.81
C ALA A 42 17.43 3.91 60.59
N VAL A 43 16.64 2.82 60.53
CA VAL A 43 16.59 1.92 59.36
C VAL A 43 16.12 2.68 58.12
N CYS A 44 15.04 3.46 58.22
CA CYS A 44 14.46 4.16 57.08
C CYS A 44 15.39 5.27 56.58
N LEU A 45 16.06 5.99 57.48
CA LEU A 45 17.05 7.00 57.12
C LEU A 45 18.26 6.39 56.41
N ALA A 46 18.78 5.26 56.92
CA ALA A 46 19.85 4.53 56.25
C ALA A 46 19.40 4.02 54.86
N ALA A 47 18.13 3.62 54.72
CA ALA A 47 17.57 3.23 53.44
C ALA A 47 17.47 4.40 52.46
N CYS A 48 16.98 5.56 52.89
CA CYS A 48 16.91 6.76 52.04
C CYS A 48 18.29 7.22 51.58
N LYS A 49 19.29 7.21 52.47
CA LYS A 49 20.69 7.53 52.11
C LYS A 49 21.22 6.59 51.04
N LYS A 50 21.04 5.29 51.24
CA LYS A 50 21.47 4.27 50.28
C LYS A 50 20.72 4.35 48.94
N LEU A 51 19.41 4.64 48.97
CA LEU A 51 18.62 4.86 47.75
C LEU A 51 19.09 6.10 46.98
N HIS A 52 19.47 7.16 47.69
CA HIS A 52 20.03 8.37 47.11
C HIS A 52 21.44 8.15 46.53
N GLU A 53 22.33 7.49 47.26
CA GLU A 53 23.66 7.08 46.77
C GLU A 53 23.58 6.19 45.51
N MET A 54 22.53 5.38 45.40
CA MET A 54 22.27 4.53 44.23
C MET A 54 21.50 5.26 43.11
N GLY A 55 21.28 6.57 43.22
CA GLY A 55 20.61 7.39 42.22
C GLY A 55 19.12 7.08 42.03
N ALA A 56 18.46 6.45 43.00
CA ALA A 56 17.01 6.20 42.96
C ALA A 56 16.19 7.37 43.54
N PHE A 57 16.84 8.26 44.28
CA PHE A 57 16.27 9.52 44.76
C PHE A 57 17.10 10.70 44.28
N THR A 58 16.42 11.80 43.92
CA THR A 58 17.07 13.08 43.67
C THR A 58 17.66 13.66 44.97
N ASP A 59 18.48 14.71 44.89
CA ASP A 59 19.02 15.44 46.06
C ASP A 59 17.93 15.94 47.01
N MET A 60 16.68 16.07 46.51
CA MET A 60 15.49 16.42 47.28
C MET A 60 14.77 15.21 47.91
N LEU A 61 15.40 14.02 47.90
CA LEU A 61 14.83 12.75 48.39
C LEU A 61 13.49 12.36 47.75
N LEU A 62 13.23 12.85 46.54
CA LEU A 62 12.06 12.46 45.74
C LEU A 62 12.43 11.23 44.90
N PRO A 63 11.48 10.30 44.65
CA PRO A 63 11.65 9.23 43.66
C PRO A 63 12.15 9.84 42.36
N ASP A 64 13.34 9.45 41.92
CA ASP A 64 13.81 9.88 40.61
C ASP A 64 12.89 9.22 39.58
N ARG A 65 11.98 10.03 39.01
CA ARG A 65 11.14 9.58 37.90
C ARG A 65 11.93 9.52 36.59
N GLY A 66 13.24 9.76 36.65
CA GLY A 66 14.06 10.22 35.54
C GLY A 66 13.63 11.64 35.20
N SER A 67 14.58 12.55 35.04
CA SER A 67 14.38 13.82 34.33
C SER A 67 13.98 13.53 32.88
N GLY A 68 12.72 13.16 32.68
CA GLY A 68 11.97 13.44 31.48
C GLY A 68 10.95 14.46 31.91
N GLU A 69 10.96 15.61 31.27
CA GLU A 69 9.86 16.57 31.29
C GLU A 69 8.55 15.80 31.20
N GLY A 70 7.88 15.73 32.34
CA GLY A 70 6.52 15.23 32.43
C GLY A 70 5.58 16.35 32.04
N GLU A 71 5.68 16.83 30.80
CA GLU A 71 4.45 17.23 30.14
C GLU A 71 3.67 15.93 29.91
N LYS A 72 2.77 15.64 30.83
CA LYS A 72 1.46 15.15 30.40
C LYS A 72 0.90 16.27 29.52
N THR A 73 1.27 16.28 28.24
CA THR A 73 0.44 16.91 27.23
C THR A 73 -0.90 16.22 27.37
N GLU A 74 -1.85 16.96 27.92
CA GLU A 74 -3.25 16.71 27.65
C GLU A 74 -3.34 16.46 26.14
N GLN A 75 -3.94 15.33 25.75
CA GLN A 75 -4.30 15.10 24.37
C GLN A 75 -5.30 16.18 23.97
N ASN A 76 -4.78 17.34 23.55
CA ASN A 76 -5.46 18.19 22.62
C ASN A 76 -5.40 17.44 21.29
N ASP A 77 -6.56 17.10 20.75
CA ASP A 77 -6.73 16.33 19.51
C ASP A 77 -6.18 17.07 18.26
N GLU A 78 -5.63 18.28 18.41
CA GLU A 78 -5.06 19.14 17.37
C GLU A 78 -3.70 19.70 17.82
N GLY A 79 -2.66 18.87 17.77
CA GLY A 79 -1.26 19.29 17.99
C GLY A 79 -0.38 18.81 16.85
N ASP A 80 0.63 19.61 16.50
CA ASP A 80 1.58 19.33 15.42
C ASP A 80 2.08 17.88 15.45
N PRO A 81 2.23 17.24 14.28
CA PRO A 81 2.52 15.81 14.23
C PRO A 81 3.88 15.51 14.88
N LEU A 82 3.88 14.71 15.94
CA LEU A 82 5.12 14.29 16.61
C LEU A 82 5.95 13.39 15.67
N PRO A 83 7.27 13.60 15.57
CA PRO A 83 8.12 12.74 14.75
C PRO A 83 8.14 11.29 15.29
N GLY A 84 8.29 10.32 14.39
CA GLY A 84 8.10 8.89 14.64
C GLY A 84 6.65 8.39 14.45
N THR A 85 5.68 9.27 14.16
CA THR A 85 4.29 8.91 13.85
C THR A 85 4.01 8.90 12.35
N ALA A 86 2.96 8.17 11.94
CA ALA A 86 2.50 8.18 10.54
C ALA A 86 1.94 9.54 10.07
N ARG A 87 1.63 10.44 11.00
CA ARG A 87 1.12 11.79 10.72
C ARG A 87 2.24 12.79 10.43
N HIS A 88 3.45 12.53 10.92
CA HIS A 88 4.62 13.38 10.64
C HIS A 88 5.24 13.00 9.30
N ARG A 89 5.08 13.88 8.32
CA ARG A 89 5.47 13.71 6.92
C ARG A 89 6.41 14.83 6.50
N GLU A 90 7.51 14.48 5.84
CA GLU A 90 8.50 15.43 5.33
C GLU A 90 8.77 15.18 3.84
N PHE A 91 9.22 16.23 3.15
CA PHE A 91 9.58 16.20 1.74
C PHE A 91 11.06 15.86 1.58
N PHE A 92 11.36 14.81 0.80
CA PHE A 92 12.73 14.38 0.53
C PHE A 92 12.98 14.25 -0.96
N PRO A 93 14.19 14.60 -1.45
CA PRO A 93 14.48 14.47 -2.85
C PRO A 93 14.51 12.99 -3.30
N GLU A 94 14.11 12.72 -4.54
CA GLU A 94 14.30 11.40 -5.13
C GLU A 94 15.79 11.16 -5.41
N GLY A 95 16.32 10.05 -4.89
CA GLY A 95 17.71 9.67 -5.12
C GLY A 95 17.92 9.19 -6.55
N VAL A 96 19.08 9.54 -7.11
CA VAL A 96 19.55 9.03 -8.41
C VAL A 96 20.85 8.29 -8.17
N ALA A 97 20.98 7.10 -8.76
CA ALA A 97 22.17 6.28 -8.57
C ALA A 97 23.39 6.91 -9.27
N GLU A 98 24.53 6.98 -8.57
CA GLU A 98 25.75 7.64 -9.05
C GLU A 98 26.27 7.03 -10.36
N ILE A 99 25.99 5.75 -10.60
CA ILE A 99 26.36 5.04 -11.84
C ILE A 99 25.66 5.62 -13.09
N LEU A 100 24.51 6.29 -12.92
CA LEU A 100 23.80 6.98 -13.99
C LEU A 100 24.38 8.37 -14.26
N HIS A 101 25.28 8.87 -13.41
CA HIS A 101 25.92 10.16 -13.62
C HIS A 101 26.86 10.10 -14.83
N GLY A 102 26.83 11.13 -15.68
CA GLY A 102 27.71 11.17 -16.83
C GLY A 102 27.72 12.50 -17.58
N GLU A 103 28.84 13.22 -17.50
CA GLU A 103 29.11 14.46 -18.23
C GLU A 103 29.04 14.31 -19.76
N TRP A 104 29.19 13.08 -20.28
CA TRP A 104 29.05 12.78 -21.71
C TRP A 104 27.69 13.21 -22.29
N ILE A 105 26.65 13.30 -21.44
CA ILE A 105 25.33 13.76 -21.86
C ILE A 105 25.31 15.27 -22.18
N LEU A 106 26.29 16.05 -21.74
CA LEU A 106 26.43 17.46 -22.06
C LEU A 106 27.23 17.72 -23.36
N SER A 107 28.01 16.75 -23.83
CA SER A 107 28.80 16.88 -25.06
C SER A 107 27.92 17.19 -26.28
N GLY A 108 28.38 18.07 -27.18
CA GLY A 108 27.63 18.51 -28.36
C GLY A 108 26.87 19.83 -28.23
N ARG A 109 26.92 20.52 -27.08
CA ARG A 109 26.26 21.84 -26.88
C ARG A 109 27.02 23.02 -27.47
N ASP A 110 28.35 22.99 -27.46
CA ASP A 110 29.18 24.20 -27.66
C ASP A 110 29.57 24.49 -29.11
N GLY A 111 28.97 23.82 -30.10
CA GLY A 111 29.22 24.07 -31.54
C GLY A 111 30.66 23.74 -32.02
N TYR A 112 31.57 23.41 -31.12
CA TYR A 112 32.90 22.89 -31.42
C TYR A 112 32.82 21.38 -31.66
N GLN A 113 32.99 20.96 -32.92
CA GLN A 113 33.11 19.54 -33.26
C GLN A 113 34.47 19.02 -32.80
N SER A 114 34.49 18.36 -31.65
CA SER A 114 35.67 17.59 -31.23
C SER A 114 35.69 16.26 -31.98
N SER A 115 36.85 15.86 -32.51
CA SER A 115 37.03 14.52 -33.11
C SER A 115 37.18 13.41 -32.06
N GLN A 116 36.82 13.70 -30.81
CA GLN A 116 36.99 12.80 -29.68
C GLN A 116 35.87 11.74 -29.66
N PHE A 117 36.27 10.47 -29.59
CA PHE A 117 35.35 9.35 -29.43
C PHE A 117 34.90 9.27 -27.97
N ILE A 118 33.60 9.08 -27.75
CA ILE A 118 33.00 8.86 -26.43
C ILE A 118 32.73 7.36 -26.30
N LYS A 119 33.33 6.74 -25.28
CA LYS A 119 33.11 5.33 -24.96
C LYS A 119 31.86 5.19 -24.10
N LEU A 120 30.90 4.39 -24.55
CA LEU A 120 29.62 4.11 -23.88
C LEU A 120 29.36 2.59 -23.84
N TYR A 121 28.38 2.16 -23.06
CA TYR A 121 28.05 0.73 -22.88
C TYR A 121 26.63 0.44 -23.36
N LEU A 122 26.49 -0.58 -24.22
CA LEU A 122 25.22 -0.93 -24.87
C LEU A 122 24.55 -2.15 -24.20
N TYR A 123 23.27 -2.00 -23.88
CA TYR A 123 22.44 -3.05 -23.27
C TYR A 123 21.15 -3.25 -24.06
N SER A 124 20.94 -4.43 -24.64
CA SER A 124 19.68 -4.73 -25.33
C SER A 124 18.59 -5.09 -24.35
N VAL A 125 17.38 -4.55 -24.54
CA VAL A 125 16.19 -4.90 -23.77
C VAL A 125 15.59 -6.18 -24.34
N ASN A 126 15.72 -7.29 -23.61
CA ASN A 126 15.12 -8.55 -23.98
C ASN A 126 13.73 -8.67 -23.34
N CYS A 127 12.69 -8.88 -24.15
CA CYS A 127 11.31 -9.04 -23.69
C CYS A 127 10.78 -10.41 -24.12
N VAL A 128 10.45 -11.26 -23.15
CA VAL A 128 9.85 -12.58 -23.39
C VAL A 128 8.41 -12.57 -22.89
N ASN A 129 7.45 -12.74 -23.81
CA ASN A 129 6.04 -12.81 -23.46
C ASN A 129 5.71 -14.21 -22.93
N ILE A 130 5.04 -14.28 -21.77
CA ILE A 130 4.50 -15.49 -21.17
C ILE A 130 2.97 -15.40 -21.23
N GLY A 131 2.33 -16.40 -21.83
CA GLY A 131 0.90 -16.44 -22.09
C GLY A 131 0.55 -16.33 -23.58
N THR A 132 -0.75 -16.31 -23.89
CA THR A 132 -1.24 -16.25 -25.28
C THR A 132 -2.17 -15.06 -25.47
N SER A 133 -1.95 -14.29 -26.53
CA SER A 133 -2.88 -13.29 -27.04
C SER A 133 -2.97 -13.44 -28.56
N LYS A 134 -4.19 -13.25 -29.08
CA LYS A 134 -4.45 -13.19 -30.52
C LYS A 134 -4.21 -11.79 -31.09
N ASP A 135 -3.90 -10.79 -30.25
CA ASP A 135 -3.73 -9.40 -30.67
C ASP A 135 -2.29 -9.15 -31.20
N PRO A 136 -2.11 -8.93 -32.52
CA PRO A 136 -0.79 -8.76 -33.12
C PRO A 136 -0.06 -7.53 -32.60
N PHE A 137 -0.77 -6.51 -32.11
CA PHE A 137 -0.19 -5.31 -31.52
C PHE A 137 0.56 -5.55 -30.20
N VAL A 138 0.29 -6.67 -29.52
CA VAL A 138 0.97 -7.07 -28.27
C VAL A 138 2.26 -7.86 -28.55
N THR A 139 2.32 -8.55 -29.70
CA THR A 139 3.44 -9.44 -30.06
C THR A 139 4.43 -8.82 -31.03
N GLN A 140 4.01 -7.89 -31.89
CA GLN A 140 4.87 -7.23 -32.90
C GLN A 140 5.37 -5.87 -32.39
N LEU A 141 6.58 -5.89 -31.83
CA LEU A 141 7.22 -4.73 -31.18
C LEU A 141 8.63 -4.55 -31.73
N SER A 142 9.06 -3.29 -31.81
CA SER A 142 10.45 -2.97 -32.12
C SER A 142 11.34 -3.23 -30.90
N ASN A 143 12.55 -3.69 -31.14
CA ASN A 143 13.55 -3.89 -30.11
C ASN A 143 14.26 -2.56 -29.79
N PHE A 144 14.65 -2.41 -28.52
CA PHE A 144 15.37 -1.26 -28.02
C PHE A 144 16.64 -1.70 -27.30
N ALA A 145 17.64 -0.83 -27.32
CA ALA A 145 18.77 -0.89 -26.42
C ALA A 145 18.89 0.40 -25.62
N LEU A 146 19.60 0.30 -24.51
CA LEU A 146 19.98 1.39 -23.64
C LEU A 146 21.47 1.62 -23.74
N ILE A 147 21.85 2.89 -23.69
CA ILE A 147 23.24 3.31 -23.67
C ILE A 147 23.50 4.03 -22.34
N PHE A 148 24.55 3.60 -21.63
CA PHE A 148 25.01 4.18 -20.36
C PHE A 148 26.47 4.63 -20.47
N GLY A 149 26.87 5.59 -19.62
CA GLY A 149 28.27 6.01 -19.50
C GLY A 149 29.16 5.02 -18.77
N ASN A 150 28.58 4.25 -17.84
CA ASN A 150 29.28 3.29 -17.00
C ASN A 150 28.74 1.86 -17.23
N GLU A 151 29.57 0.86 -16.92
CA GLU A 151 29.16 -0.55 -16.97
C GLU A 151 28.27 -0.88 -15.76
N LEU A 152 27.05 -1.34 -16.03
CA LEU A 152 26.08 -1.77 -15.02
C LEU A 152 26.54 -3.06 -14.31
N ASP A 153 26.22 -3.15 -13.02
CA ASP A 153 26.50 -4.32 -12.20
C ASP A 153 25.80 -5.59 -12.72
N ALA A 154 26.46 -6.74 -12.56
CA ALA A 154 25.97 -8.04 -13.02
C ALA A 154 24.63 -8.44 -12.38
N GLU A 155 24.34 -8.00 -11.15
CA GLU A 155 23.06 -8.29 -10.48
C GLU A 155 21.88 -7.65 -11.23
N VAL A 156 22.04 -6.45 -11.79
CA VAL A 156 21.01 -5.79 -12.62
C VAL A 156 20.67 -6.66 -13.82
N LEU A 157 21.69 -7.21 -14.48
CA LEU A 157 21.55 -8.04 -15.67
C LEU A 157 20.92 -9.40 -15.36
N SER A 158 21.15 -9.92 -14.15
CA SER A 158 20.54 -11.17 -13.68
C SER A 158 19.06 -11.02 -13.30
N THR A 159 18.61 -9.80 -13.00
CA THR A 159 17.25 -9.55 -12.55
C THR A 159 16.27 -9.47 -13.71
N THR A 160 15.19 -10.25 -13.62
CA THR A 160 14.05 -10.18 -14.55
C THR A 160 12.91 -9.38 -13.94
N MET A 161 12.22 -8.62 -14.78
CA MET A 161 11.13 -7.74 -14.36
C MET A 161 9.84 -8.19 -15.04
N ASP A 162 8.79 -8.43 -14.24
CA ASP A 162 7.49 -8.82 -14.77
C ASP A 162 6.68 -7.57 -15.12
N LEU A 163 6.32 -7.45 -16.40
CA LEU A 163 5.49 -6.37 -16.93
C LEU A 163 4.07 -6.88 -17.23
N PHE A 164 3.09 -6.33 -16.53
CA PHE A 164 1.68 -6.68 -16.65
C PHE A 164 1.01 -5.90 -17.79
N VAL A 165 1.26 -6.35 -19.03
CA VAL A 165 0.81 -5.69 -20.26
C VAL A 165 -0.70 -5.89 -20.49
N ALA A 166 -1.19 -7.13 -20.36
CA ALA A 166 -2.58 -7.50 -20.58
C ALA A 166 -2.99 -8.63 -19.62
N ARG A 167 -4.31 -8.84 -19.43
CA ARG A 167 -4.85 -9.85 -18.50
C ARG A 167 -4.31 -11.26 -18.72
N THR A 168 -4.03 -11.62 -19.98
CA THR A 168 -3.55 -12.96 -20.37
C THR A 168 -2.06 -13.02 -20.73
N ILE A 169 -1.32 -11.91 -20.63
CA ILE A 169 0.10 -11.83 -20.98
C ILE A 169 0.89 -11.05 -19.94
N ILE A 170 1.92 -11.71 -19.40
CA ILE A 170 3.00 -11.08 -18.63
C ILE A 170 4.24 -11.07 -19.52
N THR A 171 4.88 -9.91 -19.68
CA THR A 171 6.16 -9.81 -20.39
C THR A 171 7.29 -9.80 -19.37
N LYS A 172 8.21 -10.76 -19.44
CA LYS A 172 9.47 -10.71 -18.68
C LYS A 172 10.49 -9.87 -19.44
N ALA A 173 10.89 -8.75 -18.85
CA ALA A 173 11.93 -7.89 -19.37
C ALA A 173 13.26 -8.13 -18.62
N SER A 174 14.38 -8.13 -19.34
CA SER A 174 15.73 -8.20 -18.78
C SER A 174 16.70 -7.39 -19.63
N LEU A 175 17.76 -6.87 -18.99
CA LEU A 175 18.85 -6.21 -19.70
C LEU A 175 19.94 -7.23 -20.06
N VAL A 176 20.40 -7.19 -21.30
CA VAL A 176 21.49 -8.06 -21.77
C VAL A 176 22.64 -7.17 -22.24
N PHE A 177 23.78 -7.26 -21.55
CA PHE A 177 24.99 -6.54 -21.94
C PHE A 177 25.50 -7.04 -23.30
N ARG A 178 25.76 -6.11 -24.22
CA ARG A 178 26.28 -6.41 -25.56
C ARG A 178 27.76 -6.08 -25.71
N GLY A 179 28.20 -4.99 -25.09
CA GLY A 179 29.60 -4.57 -25.09
C GLY A 179 29.75 -3.04 -25.08
N PRO A 180 31.00 -2.56 -24.98
CA PRO A 180 31.31 -1.15 -25.14
C PRO A 180 31.24 -0.73 -26.60
N ILE A 181 30.81 0.51 -26.85
CA ILE A 181 30.73 1.16 -28.15
C ILE A 181 31.44 2.52 -28.11
N GLU A 182 32.03 2.93 -29.22
CA GLU A 182 32.69 4.25 -29.36
C GLU A 182 31.90 5.09 -30.35
N ILE A 183 31.29 6.18 -29.88
CA ILE A 183 30.39 7.02 -30.67
C ILE A 183 31.03 8.41 -30.87
N THR A 184 30.88 8.98 -32.06
CA THR A 184 31.30 10.37 -32.34
C THR A 184 30.30 11.39 -31.79
N GLU A 185 30.74 12.62 -31.55
CA GLU A 185 29.84 13.70 -31.07
C GLU A 185 28.65 13.94 -32.02
N SER A 186 28.86 13.87 -33.33
CA SER A 186 27.81 13.98 -34.35
C SER A 186 26.77 12.86 -34.26
N GLN A 187 27.21 11.62 -34.06
CA GLN A 187 26.34 10.47 -33.85
C GLN A 187 25.56 10.60 -32.53
N LEU A 188 26.20 11.09 -31.48
CA LEU A 188 25.56 11.31 -30.18
C LEU A 188 24.43 12.36 -30.27
N ILE A 189 24.63 13.45 -31.01
CA ILE A 189 23.58 14.47 -31.24
C ILE A 189 22.36 13.84 -31.96
N LEU A 190 22.59 12.96 -32.94
CA LEU A 190 21.50 12.25 -33.62
C LEU A 190 20.73 11.32 -32.66
N LEU A 191 21.44 10.58 -31.81
CA LEU A 191 20.81 9.70 -30.82
C LEU A 191 20.03 10.48 -29.76
N LYS A 192 20.57 11.59 -29.26
CA LYS A 192 19.87 12.53 -28.36
C LYS A 192 18.60 13.06 -29.00
N SER A 193 18.68 13.48 -30.27
CA SER A 193 17.54 13.98 -31.03
C SER A 193 16.46 12.92 -31.21
N PHE A 194 16.85 11.70 -31.56
CA PHE A 194 15.92 10.57 -31.66
C PHE A 194 15.26 10.24 -30.32
N HIS A 195 16.04 10.19 -29.24
CA HIS A 195 15.54 9.93 -27.88
C HIS A 195 14.44 10.90 -27.49
N VAL A 196 14.70 12.20 -27.62
CA VAL A 196 13.74 13.26 -27.27
C VAL A 196 12.49 13.16 -28.15
N ARG A 197 12.64 12.96 -29.47
CA ARG A 197 11.50 12.79 -30.39
C ARG A 197 10.65 11.55 -30.08
N LEU A 198 11.25 10.47 -29.61
CA LEU A 198 10.52 9.27 -29.21
C LEU A 198 9.80 9.48 -27.88
N MET A 199 10.51 9.97 -26.85
CA MET A 199 9.97 10.10 -25.50
C MET A 199 8.95 11.25 -25.38
N SER A 200 9.07 12.31 -26.17
CA SER A 200 8.04 13.36 -26.27
C SER A 200 6.68 12.82 -26.68
N ILE A 201 6.65 11.81 -27.56
CA ILE A 201 5.40 11.16 -28.01
C ILE A 201 4.92 10.10 -27.02
N VAL A 202 5.82 9.34 -26.41
CA VAL A 202 5.47 8.29 -25.43
C VAL A 202 4.92 8.90 -24.14
N LEU A 203 5.52 9.99 -23.66
CA LEU A 203 5.14 10.71 -22.45
C LEU A 203 4.16 11.86 -22.70
N ASP A 204 3.97 12.23 -23.98
CA ASP A 204 3.07 13.30 -24.43
C ASP A 204 3.49 14.67 -23.83
N VAL A 205 4.76 15.04 -24.04
CA VAL A 205 5.40 16.29 -23.60
C VAL A 205 6.02 16.98 -24.81
N ASP A 206 5.67 18.24 -25.09
CA ASP A 206 6.27 18.97 -26.21
C ASP A 206 7.65 19.51 -25.81
N VAL A 207 8.70 18.93 -26.39
CA VAL A 207 10.09 19.35 -26.16
C VAL A 207 10.83 19.36 -27.48
N ASP A 208 11.55 20.44 -27.75
CA ASP A 208 12.43 20.51 -28.91
C ASP A 208 13.83 19.99 -28.55
N PRO A 209 14.40 19.04 -29.32
CA PRO A 209 15.70 18.46 -29.01
C PRO A 209 16.85 19.47 -28.92
N SER A 210 16.76 20.59 -29.63
CA SER A 210 17.82 21.60 -29.68
C SER A 210 17.92 22.46 -28.41
N THR A 211 16.78 22.71 -27.75
CA THR A 211 16.67 23.57 -26.57
C THR A 211 16.55 22.77 -25.27
N THR A 212 16.65 21.45 -25.36
CA THR A 212 16.44 20.53 -24.24
C THR A 212 17.51 20.68 -23.14
N PRO A 213 17.11 20.84 -21.86
CA PRO A 213 18.04 20.75 -20.75
C PRO A 213 18.44 19.28 -20.51
N TRP A 214 19.74 19.00 -20.53
CA TRP A 214 20.29 17.69 -20.19
C TRP A 214 20.81 17.73 -18.75
N ASP A 215 20.41 16.76 -17.94
CA ASP A 215 20.86 16.59 -16.56
C ASP A 215 21.94 15.50 -16.49
N PRO A 216 23.18 15.83 -16.10
CA PRO A 216 24.25 14.87 -15.91
C PRO A 216 23.92 13.77 -14.91
N ALA A 217 23.01 14.00 -13.96
CA ALA A 217 22.65 12.99 -12.95
C ALA A 217 21.87 11.81 -13.57
N LYS A 218 21.11 12.04 -14.64
CA LYS A 218 20.36 10.99 -15.35
C LYS A 218 20.86 10.85 -16.79
N ALA A 219 22.08 10.33 -16.95
CA ALA A 219 22.70 10.17 -18.26
C ALA A 219 22.49 8.74 -18.83
N TYR A 220 21.40 8.55 -19.58
CA TYR A 220 21.19 7.36 -20.41
C TYR A 220 20.34 7.68 -21.64
N LEU A 221 20.44 6.85 -22.70
CA LEU A 221 19.66 7.04 -23.93
C LEU A 221 19.04 5.72 -24.42
N PHE A 222 17.77 5.77 -24.83
CA PHE A 222 17.13 4.72 -25.62
C PHE A 222 17.46 4.82 -27.10
N VAL A 223 17.84 3.70 -27.71
CA VAL A 223 18.15 3.61 -29.14
C VAL A 223 17.43 2.43 -29.78
N PRO A 224 17.00 2.56 -31.06
CA PRO A 224 16.33 1.47 -31.77
C PRO A 224 17.35 0.46 -32.27
N VAL A 225 17.00 -0.82 -32.21
CA VAL A 225 17.90 -1.93 -32.61
C VAL A 225 17.27 -2.74 -33.74
N GLY A 226 18.08 -3.04 -34.75
CA GLY A 226 17.69 -3.89 -35.88
C GLY A 226 17.44 -5.35 -35.49
N ALA A 227 16.70 -6.09 -36.33
CA ALA A 227 16.34 -7.48 -36.06
C ALA A 227 17.49 -8.49 -36.30
N GLU A 228 18.53 -8.11 -37.06
CA GLU A 228 19.65 -8.99 -37.39
C GLU A 228 20.82 -8.82 -36.42
N LYS A 229 21.30 -9.93 -35.84
CA LYS A 229 22.51 -9.94 -35.02
C LYS A 229 23.73 -9.66 -35.90
N CYS A 230 24.25 -8.44 -35.85
CA CYS A 230 25.48 -8.08 -36.56
C CYS A 230 26.73 -8.41 -35.72
N MET A 231 27.85 -8.67 -36.39
CA MET A 231 29.17 -8.83 -35.73
C MET A 231 29.73 -7.49 -35.22
N ASP A 232 29.24 -6.37 -35.75
CA ASP A 232 29.62 -5.01 -35.37
C ASP A 232 28.51 -4.39 -34.51
N LEU A 233 28.81 -4.10 -33.24
CA LEU A 233 27.86 -3.58 -32.26
C LEU A 233 27.29 -2.21 -32.67
N LEU A 234 28.07 -1.42 -33.40
CA LEU A 234 27.64 -0.09 -33.85
C LEU A 234 26.62 -0.17 -35.00
N ARG A 235 26.60 -1.30 -35.72
CA ARG A 235 25.60 -1.62 -36.76
C ARG A 235 24.35 -2.28 -36.21
N GLU A 236 24.34 -2.65 -34.93
CA GLU A 236 23.13 -3.15 -34.25
C GLU A 236 22.11 -2.01 -34.05
N ILE A 237 22.58 -0.76 -33.91
CA ILE A 237 21.73 0.44 -33.88
C ILE A 237 21.16 0.70 -35.28
N ASP A 238 19.84 0.89 -35.36
CA ASP A 238 19.17 1.22 -36.63
C ASP A 238 19.34 2.71 -36.98
N TRP A 239 20.51 3.04 -37.53
CA TRP A 239 20.83 4.40 -37.98
C TRP A 239 19.93 4.86 -39.13
N THR A 240 19.34 3.95 -39.91
CA THR A 240 18.44 4.33 -41.00
C THR A 240 17.13 4.89 -40.45
N LEU A 241 16.57 4.21 -39.43
CA LEU A 241 15.39 4.66 -38.73
C LEU A 241 15.64 5.95 -37.94
N VAL A 242 16.78 6.05 -37.23
CA VAL A 242 17.19 7.25 -36.51
C VAL A 242 17.25 8.46 -37.44
N ASN A 243 17.97 8.36 -38.56
CA ASN A 243 18.11 9.46 -39.51
C ASN A 243 16.78 9.82 -40.20
N SER A 244 15.95 8.82 -40.52
CA SER A 244 14.64 9.04 -41.13
C SER A 244 13.68 9.79 -40.19
N ILE A 245 13.74 9.52 -38.88
CA ILE A 245 12.86 10.17 -37.91
C ILE A 245 13.35 11.57 -37.58
N VAL A 246 14.64 11.74 -37.31
CA VAL A 246 15.20 13.05 -36.88
C VAL A 246 15.10 14.08 -37.99
N ASN A 247 15.36 13.71 -39.24
CA ASN A 247 15.35 14.63 -40.38
C ASN A 247 13.97 14.76 -41.07
N SER A 248 12.89 14.26 -40.45
CA SER A 248 11.56 14.33 -41.03
C SER A 248 10.94 15.73 -40.90
N ASP A 249 10.48 16.31 -42.02
CA ASP A 249 9.76 17.59 -42.02
C ASP A 249 8.41 17.52 -41.29
N ALA A 250 7.91 16.31 -40.99
CA ALA A 250 6.65 16.12 -40.26
C ALA A 250 6.66 16.81 -38.89
N TRP A 251 7.83 16.93 -38.23
CA TRP A 251 7.98 17.60 -36.93
C TRP A 251 7.75 19.12 -36.99
N ASN A 252 7.71 19.73 -38.18
CA ASN A 252 7.35 21.14 -38.34
C ASN A 252 5.84 21.35 -38.13
N ASN A 253 5.02 20.31 -38.24
CA ASN A 253 3.59 20.37 -37.96
C ASN A 253 3.34 20.18 -36.45
N PRO A 254 2.70 21.16 -35.76
CA PRO A 254 2.38 21.03 -34.34
C PRO A 254 1.55 19.78 -33.99
N LEU A 255 0.70 19.31 -34.91
CA LEU A 255 -0.12 18.10 -34.71
C LEU A 255 0.71 16.79 -34.68
N GLN A 256 1.96 16.83 -35.15
CA GLN A 256 2.89 15.71 -35.15
C GLN A 256 3.84 15.72 -33.95
N ARG A 257 3.78 16.76 -33.09
CA ARG A 257 4.51 16.82 -31.82
C ARG A 257 3.65 16.23 -30.69
N ALA A 258 3.77 16.69 -29.44
CA ALA A 258 2.87 16.26 -28.36
C ALA A 258 1.43 16.76 -28.57
N ARG A 259 0.45 16.15 -27.87
CA ARG A 259 -0.97 16.44 -28.13
C ARG A 259 -1.31 17.92 -27.85
N PRO A 260 -2.04 18.62 -28.74
CA PRO A 260 -2.45 20.01 -28.53
C PRO A 260 -3.39 20.21 -27.33
N ASP A 261 -4.10 19.17 -26.90
CA ASP A 261 -4.99 19.19 -25.73
C ASP A 261 -4.23 19.54 -24.44
N VAL A 262 -2.91 19.31 -24.42
CA VAL A 262 -1.98 19.65 -23.33
C VAL A 262 -1.69 21.17 -23.29
N TYR A 263 -1.90 21.90 -24.39
CA TYR A 263 -1.80 23.37 -24.43
C TYR A 263 -3.06 24.09 -23.94
N LEU A 264 -4.16 23.38 -23.66
CA LEU A 264 -5.48 23.97 -23.42
C LEU A 264 -6.05 23.74 -22.01
N GLY A 265 -5.21 23.42 -21.01
CA GLY A 265 -5.60 23.49 -19.59
C GLY A 265 -6.86 22.67 -19.25
N THR A 266 -7.05 21.50 -19.87
CA THR A 266 -8.17 20.61 -19.51
C THR A 266 -7.72 19.61 -18.46
N ASN A 267 -8.31 19.72 -17.26
CA ASN A 267 -8.08 18.92 -16.05
C ASN A 267 -8.42 17.42 -16.19
N GLU A 268 -8.24 16.80 -17.35
CA GLU A 268 -8.49 15.35 -17.55
C GLU A 268 -7.30 14.48 -17.10
N ARG A 269 -6.13 15.06 -16.81
CA ARG A 269 -4.91 14.31 -16.42
C ARG A 269 -4.90 13.84 -14.96
N THR A 270 -5.67 14.47 -14.07
CA THR A 270 -5.72 14.15 -12.62
C THR A 270 -6.51 12.88 -12.29
N LEU A 271 -7.23 12.30 -13.25
CA LEU A 271 -7.91 11.00 -13.06
C LEU A 271 -7.03 9.86 -13.57
N GLY A 272 -5.93 9.62 -12.86
CA GLY A 272 -5.10 8.44 -13.06
C GLY A 272 -5.90 7.13 -12.88
N GLY A 273 -5.94 6.30 -13.93
CA GLY A 273 -6.25 4.86 -13.83
C GLY A 273 -7.72 4.45 -13.62
N ASP A 274 -8.24 3.65 -14.56
CA ASP A 274 -9.31 2.62 -14.45
C ASP A 274 -10.64 2.87 -13.72
N ARG A 275 -10.95 4.04 -13.16
CA ARG A 275 -12.28 4.34 -12.62
C ARG A 275 -13.15 5.09 -13.63
N ARG A 276 -13.74 4.35 -14.58
CA ARG A 276 -15.00 4.75 -15.23
C ARG A 276 -16.17 4.06 -14.54
N GLU A 277 -16.40 4.31 -13.25
CA GLU A 277 -17.67 4.03 -12.58
C GLU A 277 -17.63 4.62 -11.15
N TYR A 278 -18.78 5.09 -10.66
CA TYR A 278 -19.04 5.93 -9.47
C TYR A 278 -18.69 7.43 -9.66
N GLY A 279 -19.57 8.40 -9.45
CA GLY A 279 -20.97 8.43 -9.01
C GLY A 279 -21.42 9.90 -8.94
N PHE A 280 -22.58 10.22 -9.51
CA PHE A 280 -23.28 11.47 -9.25
C PHE A 280 -23.64 11.55 -7.77
N GLY A 281 -23.15 12.56 -7.03
CA GLY A 281 -23.69 12.84 -5.70
C GLY A 281 -22.81 13.70 -4.81
N LYS A 282 -23.00 15.03 -4.89
CA LYS A 282 -23.00 16.03 -3.80
C LYS A 282 -22.44 17.35 -4.33
N LEU A 283 -23.34 18.25 -4.71
CA LEU A 283 -23.15 19.69 -4.57
C LEU A 283 -24.52 20.36 -4.70
N ARG A 284 -24.85 21.15 -3.66
CA ARG A 284 -25.76 22.30 -3.59
C ARG A 284 -26.75 22.17 -2.44
N HIS A 285 -26.39 22.75 -1.29
CA HIS A 285 -27.19 23.76 -0.61
C HIS A 285 -26.25 24.92 -0.23
N GLY A 286 -26.68 26.16 -0.50
CA GLY A 286 -25.89 27.37 -0.23
C GLY A 286 -26.25 28.52 -1.18
N THR A 287 -27.48 29.00 -1.13
CA THR A 287 -27.90 30.26 -1.74
C THR A 287 -27.48 31.43 -0.85
N ALA A 288 -26.54 32.25 -1.33
CA ALA A 288 -26.40 33.64 -0.94
C ALA A 288 -25.95 34.45 -2.17
N PHE A 289 -26.44 35.68 -2.23
CA PHE A 289 -26.51 36.57 -3.39
C PHE A 289 -25.14 37.00 -3.94
N GLY A 290 -25.02 37.07 -5.27
CA GLY A 290 -23.95 37.77 -5.97
C GLY A 290 -23.43 36.99 -7.19
N GLN A 291 -23.62 37.54 -8.38
CA GLN A 291 -23.24 36.94 -9.66
C GLN A 291 -21.76 36.48 -9.70
N LYS A 292 -21.54 35.20 -9.96
CA LYS A 292 -20.51 34.64 -10.88
C LYS A 292 -20.76 33.14 -11.05
N ALA A 293 -20.87 32.68 -12.30
CA ALA A 293 -21.19 31.31 -12.65
C ALA A 293 -19.97 30.38 -12.46
N HIS A 294 -20.16 29.29 -11.73
CA HIS A 294 -19.18 28.21 -11.53
C HIS A 294 -19.23 27.21 -12.71
N PRO A 295 -18.10 26.78 -13.31
CA PRO A 295 -18.11 25.84 -14.43
C PRO A 295 -17.83 24.42 -13.96
N THR A 296 -18.80 23.49 -14.06
CA THR A 296 -18.49 22.06 -14.23
C THR A 296 -19.69 21.22 -14.71
N TYR A 297 -19.42 20.47 -15.79
CA TYR A 297 -20.09 19.30 -16.39
C TYR A 297 -21.53 19.37 -16.95
N GLY A 298 -21.61 19.18 -18.28
CA GLY A 298 -22.44 18.12 -18.87
C GLY A 298 -23.94 18.38 -19.03
N ILE A 299 -24.32 19.37 -19.84
CA ILE A 299 -25.66 19.45 -20.42
C ILE A 299 -25.60 19.01 -21.89
N ARG A 300 -26.50 18.08 -22.27
CA ARG A 300 -26.89 17.86 -23.67
C ARG A 300 -27.12 19.21 -24.35
N GLY A 301 -26.31 19.55 -25.35
CA GLY A 301 -26.58 20.68 -26.24
C GLY A 301 -25.78 21.97 -25.98
N ALA A 302 -24.59 21.89 -25.37
CA ALA A 302 -23.62 22.99 -25.45
C ALA A 302 -22.41 22.53 -26.27
N ILE A 303 -22.26 23.09 -27.47
CA ILE A 303 -21.00 23.12 -28.22
C ILE A 303 -20.02 23.89 -27.34
N ALA A 304 -18.89 23.31 -26.92
CA ALA A 304 -17.85 24.11 -26.30
C ALA A 304 -17.45 25.19 -27.31
N GLU A 305 -17.32 26.46 -26.90
CA GLU A 305 -17.00 27.58 -27.81
C GLU A 305 -15.64 27.41 -28.54
N PHE A 306 -14.90 26.36 -28.21
CA PHE A 306 -13.59 25.98 -28.75
C PHE A 306 -13.54 24.52 -29.26
N ASP A 307 -14.64 23.76 -29.23
CA ASP A 307 -14.75 22.41 -29.84
C ASP A 307 -14.79 22.46 -31.39
N VAL A 308 -14.76 23.68 -31.95
CA VAL A 308 -14.70 23.92 -33.38
C VAL A 308 -13.36 24.56 -33.70
N VAL A 309 -12.27 23.82 -33.49
CA VAL A 309 -11.12 24.06 -34.36
C VAL A 309 -11.61 23.69 -35.76
N LYS A 310 -11.92 24.71 -36.57
CA LYS A 310 -12.21 24.51 -37.99
C LYS A 310 -11.01 23.76 -38.57
N ALA A 311 -11.15 22.45 -38.79
CA ALA A 311 -10.08 21.64 -39.36
C ALA A 311 -9.65 22.18 -40.74
N SER A 312 -10.48 23.00 -41.40
CA SER A 312 -10.13 23.74 -42.61
C SER A 312 -8.96 24.73 -42.46
N GLY A 313 -8.63 25.19 -41.24
CA GLY A 313 -7.45 26.03 -40.97
C GLY A 313 -6.18 25.25 -40.56
N LEU A 314 -6.34 23.97 -40.20
CA LEU A 314 -5.23 23.08 -39.78
C LEU A 314 -4.80 22.09 -40.86
N VAL A 315 -5.66 21.83 -41.84
CA VAL A 315 -5.31 21.04 -43.02
C VAL A 315 -4.54 21.96 -43.98
N PRO A 316 -3.33 21.59 -44.44
CA PRO A 316 -2.55 22.40 -45.36
C PRO A 316 -3.38 22.85 -46.56
N GLY A 317 -3.18 24.09 -47.02
CA GLY A 317 -3.82 24.62 -48.23
C GLY A 317 -3.55 23.69 -49.41
N ARG A 318 -4.60 23.00 -49.89
CA ARG A 318 -4.51 22.00 -50.97
C ARG A 318 -4.32 22.71 -52.32
N GLY A 319 -3.09 23.13 -52.60
CA GLY A 319 -2.65 23.66 -53.89
C GLY A 319 -2.22 22.59 -54.91
N TRP A 320 -2.72 21.34 -54.79
CA TRP A 320 -2.45 20.29 -55.78
C TRP A 320 -3.68 20.02 -56.62
N GLY A 321 -3.55 20.34 -57.92
CA GLY A 321 -4.61 20.23 -58.92
C GLY A 321 -5.18 18.82 -59.04
N HIS A 322 -6.41 18.76 -59.53
CA HIS A 322 -7.12 17.54 -59.91
C HIS A 322 -6.21 16.58 -60.71
N PHE A 323 -5.62 15.58 -60.04
CA PHE A 323 -4.96 14.48 -60.71
C PHE A 323 -6.04 13.47 -61.15
N ASN A 324 -6.06 13.16 -62.45
CA ASN A 324 -7.01 12.26 -63.10
C ASN A 324 -7.18 10.90 -62.37
N ASP A 325 -8.43 10.49 -62.16
CA ASP A 325 -8.88 9.28 -61.44
C ASP A 325 -8.41 7.93 -62.02
N TYR A 326 -7.67 7.90 -63.14
CA TYR A 326 -7.39 6.66 -63.88
C TYR A 326 -6.00 6.05 -63.67
N GLN A 327 -5.10 6.66 -62.88
CA GLN A 327 -3.71 6.16 -62.68
C GLN A 327 -3.31 5.72 -61.27
N ASN A 328 -4.22 5.72 -60.27
CA ASN A 328 -3.88 5.51 -58.85
C ASN A 328 -4.55 4.27 -58.22
N LYS A 329 -4.43 3.08 -58.82
CA LYS A 329 -4.91 1.84 -58.16
C LYS A 329 -4.01 1.49 -56.96
N GLY A 330 -4.51 1.73 -55.74
CA GLY A 330 -3.87 1.29 -54.49
C GLY A 330 -3.29 2.40 -53.60
N LYS A 331 -3.38 3.66 -54.02
CA LYS A 331 -2.90 4.83 -53.26
C LYS A 331 -4.03 5.55 -52.53
N LEU A 332 -3.76 6.02 -51.32
CA LEU A 332 -4.66 6.79 -50.47
C LEU A 332 -4.18 8.24 -50.35
N PHE A 333 -5.13 9.17 -50.42
CA PHE A 333 -4.86 10.59 -50.25
C PHE A 333 -5.05 10.96 -48.78
N MET A 334 -3.93 11.19 -48.10
CA MET A 334 -3.87 11.64 -46.72
C MET A 334 -4.07 13.16 -46.64
N ALA A 335 -4.03 13.74 -45.45
CA ALA A 335 -4.22 15.18 -45.28
C ALA A 335 -3.10 16.04 -45.91
N ASP A 336 -1.87 15.55 -45.93
CA ASP A 336 -0.66 16.24 -46.40
C ASP A 336 0.16 15.48 -47.46
N SER A 337 -0.19 14.22 -47.73
CA SER A 337 0.65 13.29 -48.50
C SER A 337 -0.17 12.21 -49.21
N CYS A 338 0.48 11.45 -50.09
CA CYS A 338 -0.12 10.30 -50.80
C CYS A 338 0.66 9.04 -50.43
N TRP A 339 -0.05 8.02 -49.95
CA TRP A 339 0.56 6.79 -49.41
C TRP A 339 0.01 5.55 -50.10
N ASP A 340 0.86 4.54 -50.28
CA ASP A 340 0.40 3.22 -50.69
C ASP A 340 -0.32 2.53 -49.53
N ALA A 341 -1.50 1.98 -49.80
CA ALA A 341 -2.37 1.38 -48.79
C ALA A 341 -1.66 0.26 -47.98
N LYS A 342 -0.74 -0.48 -48.60
CA LYS A 342 -0.01 -1.57 -47.93
C LYS A 342 0.93 -1.10 -46.84
N ASP A 343 1.50 0.09 -46.99
CA ASP A 343 2.55 0.62 -46.11
C ASP A 343 1.97 1.38 -44.92
N LEU A 344 0.65 1.62 -44.92
CA LEU A 344 -0.05 2.30 -43.84
C LEU A 344 -0.37 1.39 -42.65
N ALA A 345 -0.49 0.07 -42.88
CA ALA A 345 -0.80 -0.88 -41.82
C ALA A 345 0.35 -0.94 -40.79
N GLY A 346 0.04 -0.79 -39.52
CA GLY A 346 1.03 -0.75 -38.44
C GLY A 346 1.64 0.63 -38.16
N MET A 347 1.35 1.64 -38.99
CA MET A 347 1.75 3.04 -38.75
C MET A 347 0.86 3.74 -37.72
N VAL A 348 1.33 4.87 -37.20
CA VAL A 348 0.52 5.78 -36.38
C VAL A 348 -0.03 6.89 -37.26
N VAL A 349 -1.29 7.24 -37.09
CA VAL A 349 -1.92 8.37 -37.77
C VAL A 349 -2.51 9.35 -36.75
N THR A 350 -2.32 10.65 -37.00
CA THR A 350 -2.95 11.73 -36.23
C THR A 350 -4.17 12.23 -36.97
N ALA A 351 -5.31 12.26 -36.29
CA ALA A 351 -6.54 12.82 -36.84
C ALA A 351 -6.51 14.35 -36.76
N ALA A 352 -6.44 15.03 -37.90
CA ALA A 352 -6.27 16.49 -37.98
C ALA A 352 -7.41 17.28 -37.31
N HIS A 353 -8.62 16.71 -37.26
CA HIS A 353 -9.80 17.35 -36.67
C HIS A 353 -9.87 17.25 -35.13
N SER A 354 -9.04 16.41 -34.50
CA SER A 354 -9.08 16.19 -33.04
C SER A 354 -7.72 16.12 -32.36
N GLY A 355 -6.61 16.10 -33.11
CA GLY A 355 -5.26 15.89 -32.57
C GLY A 355 -5.00 14.48 -32.02
N LYS A 356 -6.00 13.58 -32.02
CA LYS A 356 -5.87 12.23 -31.45
C LYS A 356 -5.07 11.30 -32.36
N ARG A 357 -4.24 10.45 -31.74
CA ARG A 357 -3.40 9.45 -32.43
C ARG A 357 -4.05 8.08 -32.42
N PHE A 358 -3.92 7.36 -33.54
CA PHE A 358 -4.45 6.03 -33.71
C PHE A 358 -3.42 5.10 -34.36
N TYR A 359 -3.36 3.84 -33.91
CA TYR A 359 -2.67 2.76 -34.58
C TYR A 359 -3.52 2.25 -35.74
N VAL A 360 -2.95 2.23 -36.95
CA VAL A 360 -3.63 1.65 -38.12
C VAL A 360 -3.58 0.14 -38.03
N ASP A 361 -4.76 -0.48 -37.96
CA ASP A 361 -4.94 -1.94 -37.93
C ASP A 361 -5.04 -2.49 -39.35
N SER A 362 -5.96 -1.95 -40.13
CA SER A 362 -6.21 -2.41 -41.49
C SER A 362 -6.95 -1.35 -42.31
N ILE A 363 -6.90 -1.50 -43.63
CA ILE A 363 -7.66 -0.65 -44.56
C ILE A 363 -8.91 -1.40 -44.98
N CYS A 364 -10.06 -0.75 -44.82
CA CYS A 364 -11.36 -1.32 -45.12
C CYS A 364 -11.78 -0.98 -46.55
N TYR A 365 -11.33 -1.78 -47.52
CA TYR A 365 -11.70 -1.61 -48.94
C TYR A 365 -13.20 -1.71 -49.23
N ASN A 366 -13.97 -2.28 -48.29
CA ASN A 366 -15.42 -2.42 -48.37
C ASN A 366 -16.21 -1.25 -47.76
N MET A 367 -15.54 -0.26 -47.17
CA MET A 367 -16.17 0.90 -46.53
C MET A 367 -15.54 2.20 -47.02
N ASN A 368 -16.35 3.20 -47.29
CA ASN A 368 -15.96 4.55 -47.68
C ASN A 368 -16.76 5.58 -46.86
N ALA A 369 -16.55 6.88 -47.11
CA ALA A 369 -17.19 7.93 -46.31
C ALA A 369 -18.70 8.08 -46.56
N GLU A 370 -19.25 7.45 -47.59
CA GLU A 370 -20.69 7.44 -47.90
C GLU A 370 -21.46 6.33 -47.16
N ASN A 371 -20.75 5.37 -46.54
CA ASN A 371 -21.36 4.36 -45.69
C ASN A 371 -22.01 4.98 -44.44
N SER A 372 -23.00 4.27 -43.87
CA SER A 372 -23.75 4.68 -42.68
C SER A 372 -22.87 4.77 -41.43
N PHE A 373 -23.04 5.83 -40.63
CA PHE A 373 -22.29 6.02 -39.39
C PHE A 373 -22.76 5.02 -38.29
N PRO A 374 -21.85 4.44 -37.47
CA PRO A 374 -22.21 3.45 -36.46
C PRO A 374 -23.19 3.97 -35.40
N ARG A 375 -24.23 3.18 -35.06
CA ARG A 375 -25.16 3.49 -33.97
C ARG A 375 -24.57 3.09 -32.61
N LYS A 376 -24.84 3.85 -31.54
CA LYS A 376 -24.62 3.39 -30.16
C LYS A 376 -25.50 2.17 -29.90
N GLU A 377 -24.92 1.07 -29.42
CA GLU A 377 -25.68 -0.12 -28.99
C GLU A 377 -26.78 0.29 -28.00
N GLY A 378 -28.04 -0.06 -28.32
CA GLY A 378 -29.21 0.26 -27.49
C GLY A 378 -29.94 1.56 -27.83
N TYR A 379 -29.50 2.35 -28.81
CA TYR A 379 -30.21 3.56 -29.26
C TYR A 379 -31.18 3.27 -30.42
N LEU A 380 -32.49 3.48 -30.18
CA LEU A 380 -33.59 3.22 -31.13
C LEU A 380 -34.13 4.51 -31.80
N GLY A 381 -33.48 5.66 -31.61
CA GLY A 381 -33.85 6.93 -32.26
C GLY A 381 -33.41 7.02 -33.74
N PRO A 382 -33.82 8.07 -34.48
CA PRO A 382 -33.31 8.33 -35.82
C PRO A 382 -31.79 8.47 -35.80
N LEU A 383 -31.13 8.08 -36.90
CA LEU A 383 -29.68 8.26 -37.07
C LEU A 383 -29.33 9.74 -36.82
N GLU A 384 -28.48 10.04 -35.83
CA GLU A 384 -27.97 11.41 -35.63
C GLU A 384 -27.19 11.87 -36.88
N TYR A 385 -26.57 10.94 -37.61
CA TYR A 385 -25.84 11.19 -38.86
C TYR A 385 -26.09 10.08 -39.89
N SER A 386 -26.37 10.45 -41.14
CA SER A 386 -26.67 9.50 -42.23
C SER A 386 -25.43 8.79 -42.78
N SER A 387 -24.27 9.45 -42.83
CA SER A 387 -23.01 8.88 -43.32
C SER A 387 -21.80 9.42 -42.54
N PHE A 388 -20.62 8.83 -42.73
CA PHE A 388 -19.36 9.40 -42.20
C PHE A 388 -19.10 10.80 -42.75
N ALA A 389 -19.35 11.04 -44.03
CA ALA A 389 -19.22 12.37 -44.64
C ALA A 389 -20.16 13.38 -43.99
N ASP A 390 -21.41 12.99 -43.69
CA ASP A 390 -22.37 13.86 -43.00
C ASP A 390 -21.95 14.14 -41.55
N TYR A 391 -21.41 13.15 -40.84
CA TYR A 391 -20.86 13.34 -39.51
C TYR A 391 -19.73 14.39 -39.50
N TYR A 392 -18.73 14.26 -40.36
CA TYR A 392 -17.62 15.21 -40.41
C TYR A 392 -18.02 16.61 -40.89
N LYS A 393 -18.99 16.69 -41.81
CA LYS A 393 -19.56 17.96 -42.28
C LYS A 393 -20.38 18.67 -41.20
N GLN A 394 -21.25 17.94 -40.51
CA GLN A 394 -22.14 18.52 -39.49
C GLN A 394 -21.43 18.83 -38.18
N LYS A 395 -20.52 17.95 -37.73
CA LYS A 395 -19.84 18.11 -36.44
C LYS A 395 -18.59 18.98 -36.49
N TYR A 396 -17.77 18.83 -37.55
CA TYR A 396 -16.48 19.52 -37.65
C TYR A 396 -16.42 20.56 -38.79
N GLY A 397 -17.50 20.70 -39.58
CA GLY A 397 -17.54 21.62 -40.72
C GLY A 397 -16.64 21.21 -41.88
N VAL A 398 -16.20 19.95 -41.95
CA VAL A 398 -15.26 19.48 -42.98
C VAL A 398 -15.99 18.78 -44.12
N GLU A 399 -15.84 19.33 -45.32
CA GLU A 399 -16.33 18.70 -46.54
C GLU A 399 -15.25 17.79 -47.16
N LEU A 400 -15.52 16.49 -47.12
CA LEU A 400 -14.66 15.45 -47.68
C LEU A 400 -14.65 15.52 -49.21
N VAL A 401 -13.46 15.53 -49.81
CA VAL A 401 -13.28 15.59 -51.28
C VAL A 401 -13.24 14.17 -51.84
N TYR A 402 -12.51 13.27 -51.18
CA TYR A 402 -12.29 11.90 -51.63
C TYR A 402 -13.24 10.90 -50.96
N LYS A 403 -14.56 11.15 -51.01
CA LYS A 403 -15.57 10.36 -50.28
C LYS A 403 -15.57 8.85 -50.59
N LYS A 404 -15.11 8.47 -51.79
CA LYS A 404 -15.08 7.08 -52.27
C LYS A 404 -13.84 6.29 -51.86
N GLN A 405 -12.82 6.95 -51.29
CA GLN A 405 -11.62 6.23 -50.84
C GLN A 405 -11.94 5.34 -49.63
N PRO A 406 -11.23 4.22 -49.45
CA PRO A 406 -11.51 3.29 -48.37
C PRO A 406 -11.17 3.89 -47.00
N LEU A 407 -11.94 3.54 -45.97
CA LEU A 407 -11.71 4.00 -44.60
C LEU A 407 -10.57 3.24 -43.93
N ILE A 408 -9.89 3.92 -43.00
CA ILE A 408 -8.85 3.34 -42.14
C ILE A 408 -9.52 2.79 -40.89
N ARG A 409 -9.37 1.49 -40.62
CA ARG A 409 -9.70 0.91 -39.33
C ARG A 409 -8.52 1.10 -38.39
N ALA A 410 -8.73 1.84 -37.31
CA ALA A 410 -7.69 2.23 -36.39
C ALA A 410 -8.10 2.01 -34.93
N ARG A 411 -7.11 1.83 -34.06
CA ARG A 411 -7.28 1.69 -32.61
C ARG A 411 -6.65 2.90 -31.92
N GLY A 412 -7.28 3.46 -30.89
CA GLY A 412 -6.71 4.59 -30.15
C GLY A 412 -5.35 4.26 -29.56
N VAL A 413 -4.39 5.18 -29.66
CA VAL A 413 -3.11 5.06 -28.94
C VAL A 413 -3.37 5.32 -27.47
N SER A 414 -3.14 4.31 -26.62
CA SER A 414 -3.26 4.49 -25.17
C SER A 414 -2.07 5.26 -24.61
N TYR A 415 -2.30 6.00 -23.53
CA TYR A 415 -1.23 6.59 -22.72
C TYR A 415 -0.31 5.51 -22.15
N CYS A 416 0.93 5.91 -21.83
CA CYS A 416 1.86 5.06 -21.11
C CYS A 416 1.24 4.64 -19.77
N LYS A 417 1.23 3.34 -19.48
CA LYS A 417 0.61 2.77 -18.27
C LYS A 417 1.70 2.24 -17.34
N ASN A 418 1.43 2.23 -16.03
CA ASN A 418 2.28 1.52 -15.09
C ASN A 418 2.15 0.01 -15.34
N LEU A 419 3.22 -0.63 -15.80
CA LEU A 419 3.28 -2.06 -16.09
C LEU A 419 3.91 -2.88 -14.95
N LEU A 420 4.37 -2.26 -13.85
CA LEU A 420 5.02 -2.96 -12.73
C LEU A 420 4.02 -3.51 -11.71
N SER A 421 2.77 -3.04 -11.73
CA SER A 421 1.72 -3.45 -10.80
C SER A 421 0.78 -4.50 -11.42
N PRO A 422 0.44 -5.59 -10.70
CA PRO A 422 -0.48 -6.63 -11.19
C PRO A 422 -1.93 -6.11 -11.23
N ARG A 423 -2.28 -5.45 -12.34
CA ARG A 423 -3.61 -4.82 -12.52
C ARG A 423 -4.79 -5.80 -12.62
N PHE A 424 -4.52 -7.10 -12.77
CA PHE A 424 -5.52 -8.09 -13.15
C PHE A 424 -5.78 -9.17 -12.09
N GLU A 425 -4.98 -9.25 -11.03
CA GLU A 425 -5.03 -10.36 -10.04
C GLU A 425 -6.24 -10.29 -9.09
N HIS A 426 -6.89 -9.13 -8.92
CA HIS A 426 -8.04 -8.99 -8.01
C HIS A 426 -9.36 -9.64 -8.52
N SER A 427 -9.32 -10.43 -9.59
CA SER A 427 -10.54 -10.95 -10.22
C SER A 427 -10.76 -12.46 -10.12
N GLU A 428 -9.87 -13.23 -9.47
CA GLU A 428 -10.01 -14.69 -9.41
C GLU A 428 -9.74 -15.27 -8.01
N ALA A 429 -10.78 -15.31 -7.16
CA ALA A 429 -10.90 -16.29 -6.07
C ALA A 429 -12.35 -16.58 -5.65
N SER A 430 -13.36 -16.06 -6.35
CA SER A 430 -14.77 -16.41 -6.11
C SER A 430 -15.39 -16.99 -7.38
N ASN A 431 -15.60 -18.31 -7.33
CA ASN A 431 -16.47 -19.11 -8.19
C ASN A 431 -16.16 -19.12 -9.69
N GLY A 432 -15.42 -20.14 -10.14
CA GLY A 432 -15.83 -21.17 -11.13
C GLY A 432 -16.52 -20.82 -12.46
N GLU A 433 -16.79 -19.56 -12.79
CA GLU A 433 -17.34 -19.14 -14.08
C GLU A 433 -16.37 -18.14 -14.71
N PHE A 434 -15.52 -18.63 -15.61
CA PHE A 434 -14.79 -17.79 -16.56
C PHE A 434 -15.81 -17.08 -17.47
N SER A 435 -16.41 -15.99 -17.01
CA SER A 435 -17.07 -15.07 -17.93
C SER A 435 -15.98 -14.36 -18.71
N GLU A 436 -15.91 -14.68 -20.01
CA GLU A 436 -15.10 -13.98 -21.01
C GLU A 436 -15.55 -12.51 -21.13
N ASN A 437 -15.31 -11.68 -20.12
CA ASN A 437 -15.23 -10.25 -20.32
C ASN A 437 -13.94 -9.96 -21.08
N LEU A 438 -13.93 -10.25 -22.39
CA LEU A 438 -12.92 -9.74 -23.30
C LEU A 438 -12.90 -8.21 -23.14
N ASP A 439 -11.72 -7.63 -22.92
CA ASP A 439 -11.49 -6.21 -23.12
C ASP A 439 -12.06 -5.82 -24.49
N LYS A 440 -13.25 -5.19 -24.50
CA LYS A 440 -13.91 -4.76 -25.74
C LYS A 440 -12.97 -3.76 -26.40
N THR A 441 -12.22 -4.24 -27.38
CA THR A 441 -11.24 -3.43 -28.10
C THR A 441 -12.02 -2.54 -29.07
N TYR A 442 -12.14 -1.26 -28.73
CA TYR A 442 -12.86 -0.30 -29.56
C TYR A 442 -12.03 0.10 -30.78
N TYR A 443 -12.58 -0.16 -31.96
CA TYR A 443 -12.04 0.29 -33.24
C TYR A 443 -12.78 1.54 -33.72
N VAL A 444 -12.05 2.44 -34.36
CA VAL A 444 -12.57 3.64 -35.01
C VAL A 444 -12.29 3.56 -36.50
N TYR A 445 -13.21 4.07 -37.32
CA TYR A 445 -13.04 4.15 -38.77
C TYR A 445 -12.84 5.62 -39.15
N LEU A 446 -11.71 5.92 -39.82
CA LEU A 446 -11.27 7.28 -40.13
C LEU A 446 -11.10 7.47 -41.64
N PRO A 447 -11.59 8.58 -42.23
CA PRO A 447 -11.26 8.95 -43.60
C PRO A 447 -9.77 9.30 -43.75
N PRO A 448 -9.04 8.70 -44.71
CA PRO A 448 -7.62 9.00 -44.94
C PRO A 448 -7.31 10.49 -45.10
N GLU A 449 -8.16 11.24 -45.79
CA GLU A 449 -7.94 12.67 -46.08
C GLU A 449 -7.97 13.60 -44.85
N LEU A 450 -8.32 13.07 -43.67
CA LEU A 450 -8.30 13.74 -42.37
C LEU A 450 -7.18 13.24 -41.46
N CYS A 451 -6.35 12.32 -41.94
CA CYS A 451 -5.27 11.70 -41.20
C CYS A 451 -3.92 12.21 -41.72
N LEU A 452 -3.04 12.53 -40.79
CA LEU A 452 -1.62 12.81 -41.06
C LEU A 452 -0.82 11.58 -40.60
N VAL A 453 0.07 11.06 -41.45
CA VAL A 453 0.90 9.90 -41.07
C VAL A 453 2.03 10.35 -40.16
N HIS A 454 2.14 9.74 -38.99
CA HIS A 454 3.17 10.07 -38.02
C HIS A 454 4.51 9.43 -38.42
N PRO A 455 5.65 10.13 -38.26
CA PRO A 455 6.96 9.59 -38.64
C PRO A 455 7.38 8.35 -37.83
N LEU A 456 6.88 8.22 -36.60
CA LEU A 456 7.13 7.05 -35.75
C LEU A 456 6.21 5.86 -36.12
N PRO A 457 6.78 4.67 -36.43
CA PRO A 457 6.01 3.45 -36.62
C PRO A 457 5.28 3.01 -35.34
N GLY A 458 4.13 2.34 -35.48
CA GLY A 458 3.36 1.90 -34.32
C GLY A 458 4.07 0.86 -33.46
N SER A 459 4.86 -0.03 -34.06
CA SER A 459 5.67 -1.03 -33.32
C SER A 459 6.74 -0.39 -32.45
N LEU A 460 7.29 0.75 -32.91
CA LEU A 460 8.29 1.53 -32.20
C LEU A 460 7.67 2.19 -30.97
N VAL A 461 6.54 2.88 -31.14
CA VAL A 461 5.83 3.55 -30.02
C VAL A 461 5.37 2.53 -28.98
N ARG A 462 4.78 1.40 -29.39
CA ARG A 462 4.32 0.36 -28.44
C ARG A 462 5.47 -0.30 -27.68
N GLY A 463 6.61 -0.53 -28.34
CA GLY A 463 7.82 -1.01 -27.67
C GLY A 463 8.35 0.01 -26.66
N ALA A 464 8.37 1.29 -27.07
CA ALA A 464 8.85 2.38 -26.23
C ALA A 464 7.97 2.64 -25.00
N GLN A 465 6.66 2.41 -25.07
CA GLN A 465 5.73 2.49 -23.94
C GLN A 465 6.06 1.53 -22.78
N ARG A 466 6.92 0.53 -22.99
CA ARG A 466 7.40 -0.37 -21.91
C ARG A 466 8.62 0.20 -21.18
N LEU A 467 9.37 1.11 -21.82
CA LEU A 467 10.65 1.60 -21.34
C LEU A 467 10.55 2.38 -20.02
N PRO A 468 9.54 3.24 -19.77
CA PRO A 468 9.43 3.93 -18.47
C PRO A 468 9.33 2.97 -17.28
N SER A 469 8.51 1.92 -17.38
CA SER A 469 8.40 0.90 -16.32
C SER A 469 9.68 0.09 -16.16
N ILE A 470 10.36 -0.26 -17.26
CA ILE A 470 11.65 -0.96 -17.19
C ILE A 470 12.68 -0.08 -16.50
N MET A 471 12.83 1.17 -16.93
CA MET A 471 13.81 2.08 -16.35
C MET A 471 13.53 2.42 -14.91
N ARG A 472 12.26 2.60 -14.53
CA ARG A 472 11.88 2.75 -13.12
C ARG A 472 12.48 1.63 -12.25
N ARG A 473 12.33 0.38 -12.68
CA ARG A 473 12.85 -0.76 -11.91
C ARG A 473 14.38 -0.88 -12.00
N VAL A 474 15.00 -0.52 -13.13
CA VAL A 474 16.47 -0.47 -13.26
C VAL A 474 17.04 0.59 -12.30
N GLU A 475 16.49 1.80 -12.28
CA GLU A 475 16.87 2.89 -11.39
C GLU A 475 16.76 2.47 -9.91
N SER A 476 15.65 1.84 -9.51
CA SER A 476 15.48 1.34 -8.14
C SER A 476 16.48 0.23 -7.78
N MET A 477 16.80 -0.67 -8.73
CA MET A 477 17.81 -1.72 -8.50
C MET A 477 19.21 -1.11 -8.35
N LEU A 478 19.56 -0.11 -9.16
CA LEU A 478 20.85 0.57 -9.07
C LEU A 478 21.02 1.29 -7.73
N LEU A 479 19.96 1.92 -7.22
CA LEU A 479 19.96 2.51 -5.87
C LEU A 479 20.18 1.44 -4.79
N ALA A 480 19.54 0.27 -4.91
CA ALA A 480 19.73 -0.83 -3.96
C ALA A 480 21.17 -1.38 -3.98
N ILE A 481 21.79 -1.46 -5.16
CA ILE A 481 23.20 -1.87 -5.32
C ILE A 481 24.14 -0.82 -4.72
N GLN A 482 23.91 0.46 -5.00
CA GLN A 482 24.69 1.53 -4.40
C GLN A 482 24.61 1.49 -2.86
N LEU A 483 23.42 1.27 -2.30
CA LEU A 483 23.27 1.12 -0.86
C LEU A 483 23.99 -0.12 -0.33
N LYS A 484 23.93 -1.25 -1.05
CA LYS A 484 24.66 -2.48 -0.71
C LYS A 484 26.16 -2.22 -0.61
N ASP A 485 26.73 -1.48 -1.56
CA ASP A 485 28.16 -1.16 -1.60
C ASP A 485 28.56 -0.21 -0.47
N ILE A 486 27.71 0.77 -0.15
CA ILE A 486 27.91 1.68 1.00
C ILE A 486 27.86 0.92 2.33
N ILE A 487 26.97 -0.06 2.46
CA ILE A 487 26.89 -0.91 3.66
C ILE A 487 28.10 -1.85 3.72
N GLY A 488 28.63 -2.31 2.58
CA GLY A 488 29.86 -3.09 2.51
C GLY A 488 29.72 -4.55 2.99
N TYR A 489 28.58 -5.20 2.73
CA TYR A 489 28.36 -6.61 3.08
C TYR A 489 27.63 -7.36 1.95
N PRO A 490 28.00 -8.63 1.63
CA PRO A 490 27.44 -9.37 0.52
C PRO A 490 26.00 -9.88 0.79
N VAL A 491 25.00 -9.02 0.56
CA VAL A 491 23.58 -9.38 0.50
C VAL A 491 23.07 -9.14 -0.93
N PRO A 492 22.21 -10.03 -1.49
CA PRO A 492 21.61 -9.82 -2.81
C PRO A 492 20.83 -8.49 -2.89
N ALA A 493 21.07 -7.70 -3.94
CA ALA A 493 20.48 -6.37 -4.09
C ALA A 493 18.96 -6.41 -4.27
N ASN A 494 18.40 -7.48 -4.84
CA ASN A 494 16.95 -7.66 -4.95
C ASN A 494 16.26 -7.73 -3.58
N LYS A 495 16.95 -8.27 -2.56
CA LYS A 495 16.44 -8.30 -1.18
C LYS A 495 16.56 -6.95 -0.50
N ILE A 496 17.60 -6.19 -0.80
CA ILE A 496 17.72 -4.80 -0.33
C ILE A 496 16.62 -3.93 -0.96
N LEU A 497 16.36 -4.09 -2.26
CA LEU A 497 15.25 -3.42 -2.95
C LEU A 497 13.89 -3.77 -2.32
N GLU A 498 13.67 -5.04 -1.95
CA GLU A 498 12.47 -5.46 -1.23
C GLU A 498 12.29 -4.68 0.09
N ALA A 499 13.35 -4.50 0.87
CA ALA A 499 13.32 -3.72 2.11
C ALA A 499 13.16 -2.19 1.90
N LEU A 500 13.53 -1.68 0.73
CA LEU A 500 13.40 -0.26 0.39
C LEU A 500 12.04 0.10 -0.24
N THR A 501 11.19 -0.89 -0.53
CA THR A 501 9.94 -0.69 -1.27
C THR A 501 8.73 -0.74 -0.34
N ALA A 502 7.98 0.37 -0.25
CA ALA A 502 6.78 0.48 0.55
C ALA A 502 5.57 -0.20 -0.12
N ALA A 503 4.61 -0.64 0.71
CA ALA A 503 3.36 -1.24 0.22
C ALA A 503 2.54 -0.27 -0.66
N SER A 504 2.68 1.04 -0.45
CA SER A 504 2.04 2.09 -1.26
C SER A 504 2.50 2.12 -2.72
N CYS A 505 3.66 1.56 -3.06
CA CYS A 505 4.12 1.43 -4.45
C CYS A 505 3.25 0.48 -5.28
N GLN A 506 2.52 -0.45 -4.64
CA GLN A 506 1.70 -1.47 -5.28
C GLN A 506 2.49 -2.40 -6.22
N GLU A 507 3.74 -2.67 -5.87
CA GLU A 507 4.55 -3.73 -6.50
C GLU A 507 4.20 -5.10 -5.90
N THR A 508 4.70 -6.17 -6.53
CA THR A 508 4.46 -7.55 -6.07
C THR A 508 5.23 -7.91 -4.79
N PHE A 509 6.07 -7.01 -4.29
CA PHE A 509 6.88 -7.18 -3.08
C PHE A 509 6.93 -5.86 -2.30
N CYS A 510 7.11 -5.96 -0.98
CA CYS A 510 7.26 -4.81 -0.08
C CYS A 510 8.02 -5.19 1.19
N TYR A 511 8.40 -4.18 1.96
CA TYR A 511 9.22 -4.35 3.16
C TYR A 511 8.47 -5.00 4.35
N GLU A 512 7.13 -4.99 4.40
CA GLU A 512 6.33 -5.31 5.60
C GLU A 512 6.66 -6.69 6.20
N ARG A 513 6.94 -7.68 5.35
CA ARG A 513 7.29 -9.03 5.81
C ARG A 513 8.65 -9.04 6.50
N ALA A 514 9.62 -8.33 5.94
CA ALA A 514 10.97 -8.21 6.49
C ALA A 514 10.99 -7.33 7.74
N GLU A 515 10.21 -6.24 7.76
CA GLU A 515 9.97 -5.38 8.93
C GLU A 515 9.52 -6.23 10.13
N LEU A 516 8.50 -7.08 9.95
CA LEU A 516 7.97 -7.91 11.03
C LEU A 516 9.05 -8.76 11.71
N LEU A 517 9.93 -9.38 10.93
CA LEU A 517 11.02 -10.20 11.43
C LEU A 517 12.15 -9.34 12.03
N GLY A 518 12.45 -8.22 11.39
CA GLY A 518 13.47 -7.26 11.80
C GLY A 518 13.16 -6.61 13.15
N ASP A 519 11.92 -6.15 13.35
CA ASP A 519 11.40 -5.64 14.62
C ASP A 519 11.62 -6.65 15.76
N ALA A 520 11.17 -7.89 15.55
CA ALA A 520 11.30 -8.95 16.55
C ALA A 520 12.78 -9.28 16.85
N TYR A 521 13.64 -9.30 15.82
CA TYR A 521 15.08 -9.54 15.98
C TYR A 521 15.77 -8.38 16.72
N LEU A 522 15.47 -7.13 16.35
CA LEU A 522 16.04 -5.93 16.97
C LEU A 522 15.69 -5.87 18.46
N LYS A 523 14.41 -6.08 18.80
CA LYS A 523 13.95 -6.16 20.20
C LYS A 523 14.69 -7.25 20.97
N TRP A 524 14.87 -8.43 20.39
CA TRP A 524 15.62 -9.53 21.00
C TRP A 524 17.09 -9.17 21.27
N VAL A 525 17.81 -8.64 20.27
CA VAL A 525 19.22 -8.28 20.42
C VAL A 525 19.41 -7.20 21.48
N VAL A 526 18.58 -6.16 21.46
CA VAL A 526 18.64 -5.05 22.43
C VAL A 526 18.24 -5.52 23.84
N SER A 527 17.17 -6.31 23.99
CA SER A 527 16.78 -6.89 25.29
C SER A 527 17.91 -7.73 25.89
N ARG A 528 18.55 -8.59 25.08
CA ARG A 528 19.70 -9.39 25.52
C ARG A 528 20.88 -8.51 25.95
N PHE A 529 21.22 -7.51 25.15
CA PHE A 529 22.30 -6.57 25.45
C PHE A 529 22.06 -5.84 26.78
N LEU A 530 20.88 -5.24 26.96
CA LEU A 530 20.52 -4.49 28.17
C LEU A 530 20.49 -5.40 29.41
N PHE A 531 19.94 -6.60 29.28
CA PHE A 531 19.86 -7.57 30.38
C PHE A 531 21.24 -7.97 30.90
N LEU A 532 22.19 -8.22 29.99
CA LEU A 532 23.54 -8.66 30.35
C LEU A 532 24.43 -7.51 30.82
N LYS A 533 24.34 -6.33 30.19
CA LYS A 533 25.14 -5.15 30.55
C LYS A 533 24.74 -4.55 31.90
N TYR A 534 23.45 -4.61 32.27
CA TYR A 534 22.92 -3.96 33.46
C TYR A 534 22.28 -4.94 34.46
N PRO A 535 23.06 -5.76 35.18
CA PRO A 535 22.53 -6.79 36.07
C PRO A 535 21.80 -6.26 37.31
N GLN A 536 22.00 -4.99 37.69
CA GLN A 536 21.36 -4.37 38.86
C GLN A 536 20.08 -3.59 38.50
N LYS A 537 19.77 -3.42 37.21
CA LYS A 537 18.55 -2.71 36.78
C LYS A 537 17.36 -3.68 36.79
N HIS A 538 16.20 -3.18 37.23
CA HIS A 538 14.96 -3.94 37.26
C HIS A 538 14.23 -3.89 35.90
N GLU A 539 13.22 -4.74 35.72
CA GLU A 539 12.44 -4.87 34.48
C GLU A 539 11.96 -3.51 33.93
N GLY A 540 11.26 -2.70 34.72
CA GLY A 540 10.74 -1.41 34.24
C GLY A 540 11.81 -0.43 33.75
N GLN A 541 13.00 -0.43 34.35
CA GLN A 541 14.15 0.34 33.86
C GLN A 541 14.66 -0.21 32.52
N LEU A 542 14.81 -1.54 32.41
CA LEU A 542 15.25 -2.20 31.19
C LEU A 542 14.26 -1.99 30.04
N THR A 543 12.96 -2.06 30.31
CA THR A 543 11.89 -1.80 29.35
C THR A 543 11.92 -0.35 28.85
N ARG A 544 12.15 0.64 29.74
CA ARG A 544 12.33 2.04 29.35
C ARG A 544 13.58 2.25 28.49
N MET A 545 14.71 1.65 28.88
CA MET A 545 15.95 1.72 28.09
C MET A 545 15.79 1.06 26.72
N ARG A 546 15.09 -0.09 26.64
CA ARG A 546 14.75 -0.74 25.36
C ARG A 546 13.96 0.21 24.47
N GLN A 547 12.89 0.81 24.99
CA GLN A 547 12.09 1.80 24.24
C GLN A 547 12.92 3.00 23.76
N GLN A 548 13.84 3.49 24.58
CA GLN A 548 14.76 4.57 24.20
C GLN A 548 15.75 4.17 23.09
N MET A 549 16.00 2.89 22.85
CA MET A 549 16.88 2.41 21.77
C MET A 549 16.13 1.97 20.51
N VAL A 550 14.91 1.45 20.64
CA VAL A 550 14.13 0.85 19.53
C VAL A 550 12.90 1.66 19.14
N SER A 551 12.68 2.84 19.72
CA SER A 551 11.52 3.67 19.33
C SER A 551 11.63 4.13 17.88
N ASN A 552 10.48 4.24 17.21
CA ASN A 552 10.38 4.71 15.82
C ASN A 552 11.08 6.07 15.62
N MET A 553 11.03 6.97 16.60
CA MET A 553 11.75 8.25 16.57
C MET A 553 13.25 8.08 16.41
N ILE A 554 13.85 7.17 17.18
CA ILE A 554 15.30 6.95 17.18
C ILE A 554 15.73 6.22 15.91
N LEU A 555 14.95 5.23 15.47
CA LEU A 555 15.19 4.55 14.19
C LEU A 555 15.07 5.50 12.99
N TYR A 556 14.09 6.40 13.02
CA TYR A 556 13.94 7.49 12.06
C TYR A 556 15.19 8.40 12.02
N GLN A 557 15.69 8.84 13.18
CA GLN A 557 16.91 9.65 13.25
C GLN A 557 18.14 8.91 12.68
N TYR A 558 18.28 7.61 12.96
CA TYR A 558 19.34 6.81 12.36
C TYR A 558 19.20 6.72 10.84
N ALA A 559 17.99 6.56 10.31
CA ALA A 559 17.73 6.55 8.88
C ALA A 559 18.15 7.87 8.21
N LEU A 560 17.79 9.01 8.81
CA LEU A 560 18.17 10.34 8.32
C LEU A 560 19.68 10.57 8.33
N ASN A 561 20.36 10.19 9.42
CA ASN A 561 21.82 10.31 9.53
C ASN A 561 22.58 9.50 8.46
N LYS A 562 21.93 8.48 7.89
CA LYS A 562 22.46 7.64 6.80
C LYS A 562 21.89 7.99 5.43
N ASN A 563 21.09 9.06 5.34
CA ASN A 563 20.43 9.51 4.12
C ASN A 563 19.58 8.41 3.44
N LEU A 564 18.98 7.50 4.21
CA LEU A 564 18.19 6.38 3.67
C LEU A 564 16.93 6.85 2.92
N GLN A 565 16.42 8.05 3.23
CA GLN A 565 15.29 8.67 2.53
C GLN A 565 15.47 8.77 1.01
N SER A 566 16.72 8.86 0.52
CA SER A 566 17.02 8.96 -0.91
C SER A 566 16.87 7.61 -1.65
N TYR A 567 16.87 6.49 -0.92
CA TYR A 567 16.81 5.14 -1.50
C TYR A 567 15.40 4.52 -1.49
N ILE A 568 14.51 5.01 -0.63
CA ILE A 568 13.18 4.42 -0.36
C ILE A 568 12.20 4.70 -1.50
N GLN A 569 11.53 3.66 -1.98
CA GLN A 569 10.44 3.77 -2.93
C GLN A 569 9.11 3.75 -2.16
N ALA A 570 8.38 4.87 -2.16
CA ALA A 570 7.11 4.99 -1.46
C ALA A 570 5.91 5.20 -2.38
N ASP A 571 6.10 5.91 -3.50
CA ASP A 571 4.98 6.32 -4.35
C ASP A 571 4.66 5.28 -5.42
N ARG A 572 3.38 5.18 -5.77
CA ARG A 572 2.93 4.39 -6.92
C ARG A 572 3.53 4.98 -8.19
N PHE A 573 4.19 4.14 -8.98
CA PHE A 573 4.78 4.60 -10.24
C PHE A 573 3.69 5.14 -11.19
N ALA A 574 3.81 6.43 -11.53
CA ALA A 574 2.97 7.13 -12.49
C ALA A 574 3.81 7.53 -13.71
N PRO A 575 3.66 6.86 -14.87
CA PRO A 575 4.46 7.18 -16.06
C PRO A 575 4.32 8.62 -16.55
N SER A 576 3.22 9.31 -16.22
CA SER A 576 3.01 10.72 -16.56
C SER A 576 3.90 11.68 -15.78
N ARG A 577 4.32 11.29 -14.56
CA ARG A 577 5.24 12.07 -13.70
C ARG A 577 6.70 11.62 -13.88
N TRP A 578 6.94 10.55 -14.63
CA TRP A 578 8.29 10.04 -14.90
C TRP A 578 9.00 10.90 -15.94
N ALA A 579 10.24 11.29 -15.63
CA ALA A 579 11.08 12.10 -16.50
C ALA A 579 12.11 11.23 -17.21
N ALA A 580 12.14 11.29 -18.55
CA ALA A 580 13.25 10.73 -19.31
C ALA A 580 14.39 11.77 -19.41
N PRO A 581 15.65 11.36 -19.64
CA PRO A 581 16.74 12.29 -19.91
C PRO A 581 16.40 13.26 -21.06
N GLY A 582 16.36 14.55 -20.76
CA GLY A 582 15.97 15.58 -21.72
C GLY A 582 14.46 15.71 -21.99
N VAL A 583 13.59 14.96 -21.30
CA VAL A 583 12.13 15.12 -21.39
C VAL A 583 11.57 15.24 -19.98
N LEU A 584 11.42 16.49 -19.53
CA LEU A 584 10.86 16.82 -18.22
C LEU A 584 9.37 16.45 -18.14
N PRO A 585 8.85 16.12 -16.96
CA PRO A 585 7.44 15.83 -16.78
C PRO A 585 6.61 17.11 -16.91
N VAL A 586 5.33 16.97 -17.26
CA VAL A 586 4.40 18.10 -17.31
C VAL A 586 3.83 18.32 -15.91
N PHE A 587 4.10 19.49 -15.35
CA PHE A 587 3.51 19.96 -14.09
C PHE A 587 2.20 20.73 -14.38
N ASP A 588 1.24 20.66 -13.45
CA ASP A 588 0.05 21.51 -13.52
C ASP A 588 0.48 22.97 -13.29
N GLU A 589 0.09 23.89 -14.19
CA GLU A 589 0.52 25.30 -14.16
C GLU A 589 -0.16 26.15 -13.06
N GLU A 590 -1.06 25.59 -12.24
CA GLU A 590 -1.81 26.39 -11.25
C GLU A 590 -1.00 26.84 -10.01
N THR A 591 0.29 26.49 -9.89
CA THR A 591 1.16 26.93 -8.78
C THR A 591 2.32 27.84 -9.18
N ARG A 592 2.40 28.31 -10.44
CA ARG A 592 3.49 29.18 -10.92
C ARG A 592 3.42 30.66 -10.52
N ASP A 593 2.46 31.06 -9.68
CA ASP A 593 2.38 32.47 -9.22
C ASP A 593 3.27 32.81 -8.02
N SER A 594 4.21 31.93 -7.65
CA SER A 594 5.22 32.29 -6.63
C SER A 594 6.55 31.54 -6.79
N GLU A 595 7.35 31.92 -7.78
CA GLU A 595 8.81 31.75 -7.71
C GLU A 595 9.52 33.11 -7.79
N PRO A 596 10.43 33.44 -6.86
CA PRO A 596 11.53 34.34 -7.15
C PRO A 596 12.60 33.57 -7.93
N SER A 597 13.13 34.19 -8.97
CA SER A 597 14.19 33.71 -9.86
C SER A 597 15.41 33.15 -9.09
N ILE A 598 15.57 31.82 -9.10
CA ILE A 598 16.79 31.11 -8.68
C ILE A 598 17.71 31.04 -9.88
N PHE A 599 18.56 32.06 -10.07
CA PHE A 599 19.88 31.98 -10.72
C PHE A 599 20.56 33.33 -10.51
N ASP A 600 21.25 33.48 -9.37
CA ASP A 600 22.52 34.20 -9.29
C ASP A 600 23.22 33.83 -7.95
N GLU A 601 24.50 33.52 -8.09
CA GLU A 601 25.61 33.23 -7.18
C GLU A 601 25.55 33.94 -5.78
N GLU A 602 26.10 33.48 -4.66
CA GLU A 602 27.39 32.82 -4.39
C GLU A 602 27.46 32.39 -2.90
N PHE A 603 28.30 31.39 -2.59
CA PHE A 603 28.53 30.80 -1.27
C PHE A 603 29.32 31.73 -0.32
N THR A 604 28.93 31.88 0.96
CA THR A 604 29.89 32.02 2.09
C THR A 604 29.32 31.44 3.40
N PRO A 605 30.13 30.77 4.24
CA PRO A 605 29.66 30.10 5.45
C PRO A 605 29.85 30.95 6.72
N SER A 606 29.04 30.60 7.74
CA SER A 606 29.24 30.72 9.20
C SER A 606 28.36 31.70 10.00
N SER A 607 27.95 31.20 11.18
CA SER A 607 27.71 31.92 12.46
C SER A 607 26.26 32.20 12.91
N GLU A 608 25.86 31.42 13.93
CA GLU A 608 25.08 31.76 15.15
C GLU A 608 23.72 32.48 15.11
N LEU A 609 22.72 31.78 15.69
CA LEU A 609 21.62 32.24 16.56
C LEU A 609 21.21 33.73 16.55
N GLN A 610 19.93 33.99 16.24
CA GLN A 610 19.09 34.86 17.09
C GLN A 610 17.57 34.73 16.82
N LYS A 611 16.83 34.59 17.94
CA LYS A 611 15.38 34.79 18.11
C LYS A 611 14.96 36.23 17.74
N ASN A 612 13.73 36.39 17.25
CA ASN A 612 12.70 37.43 17.56
C ASN A 612 11.42 37.00 16.81
N LEU A 613 10.23 36.71 17.38
CA LEU A 613 9.23 37.44 18.20
C LEU A 613 8.50 38.62 17.50
N TYR A 614 7.16 38.54 17.54
CA TYR A 614 6.05 39.43 17.10
C TYR A 614 5.66 39.33 15.60
N ASP A 615 4.39 39.25 15.17
CA ASP A 615 3.10 39.53 15.82
C ASP A 615 1.92 38.77 15.18
N ASP A 616 0.89 38.64 16.00
CA ASP A 616 -0.42 37.99 15.94
C ASP A 616 -1.41 38.60 14.92
N TYR A 617 -2.25 37.77 14.26
CA TYR A 617 -3.64 38.07 13.87
C TYR A 617 -4.37 36.79 13.42
N ASP A 618 -5.32 36.37 14.25
CA ASP A 618 -6.31 35.30 14.07
C ASP A 618 -7.14 35.38 12.77
N GLY A 619 -7.43 34.20 12.21
CA GLY A 619 -8.37 33.99 11.13
C GLY A 619 -8.76 32.52 10.98
N ASP A 620 -9.67 32.05 11.84
CA ASP A 620 -10.33 30.74 11.80
C ASP A 620 -10.79 30.35 10.39
N SER A 621 -10.19 29.29 9.82
CA SER A 621 -10.81 28.51 8.75
C SER A 621 -10.55 27.02 8.95
N MET A 622 -11.67 26.30 9.03
CA MET A 622 -11.84 24.88 9.29
C MET A 622 -10.95 24.00 8.38
N GLN A 623 -10.10 23.17 9.00
CA GLN A 623 -9.39 22.07 8.34
C GLN A 623 -10.39 20.97 7.91
N GLU A 624 -10.59 20.84 6.59
CA GLU A 624 -11.02 19.58 5.99
C GLU A 624 -9.76 18.78 5.61
N ASP A 625 -9.69 17.53 6.09
CA ASP A 625 -8.69 16.52 5.72
C ASP A 625 -8.71 16.28 4.20
N GLY A 626 -7.93 17.07 3.46
CA GLY A 626 -7.57 16.83 2.07
C GLY A 626 -6.12 16.36 1.99
N GLU A 627 -5.88 15.24 1.31
CA GLU A 627 -4.53 14.87 0.88
C GLU A 627 -4.01 15.94 -0.08
N ILE A 628 -3.12 16.81 0.41
CA ILE A 628 -2.42 17.81 -0.40
C ILE A 628 -1.25 17.10 -1.07
N GLU A 629 -1.47 16.57 -2.29
CA GLU A 629 -0.40 16.19 -3.21
C GLU A 629 0.26 17.47 -3.75
N GLY A 630 1.30 17.96 -3.06
CA GLY A 630 2.21 18.98 -3.59
C GLY A 630 3.20 18.34 -4.54
N ASP A 631 2.86 18.28 -5.83
CA ASP A 631 3.66 17.63 -6.88
C ASP A 631 4.82 18.49 -7.39
N SER A 632 5.91 18.53 -6.62
CA SER A 632 7.24 18.75 -7.19
C SER A 632 7.86 17.38 -7.43
N SER A 633 7.96 16.93 -8.69
CA SER A 633 8.44 15.57 -9.09
C SER A 633 9.84 15.19 -8.61
N CYS A 634 10.60 16.12 -8.03
CA CYS A 634 11.88 15.80 -7.40
C CYS A 634 11.76 15.50 -5.90
N TYR A 635 10.60 15.73 -5.26
CA TYR A 635 10.36 15.47 -3.85
C TYR A 635 9.27 14.42 -3.65
N ARG A 636 9.50 13.53 -2.68
CA ARG A 636 8.53 12.55 -2.19
C ARG A 636 8.16 12.85 -0.74
N VAL A 637 6.94 12.51 -0.37
CA VAL A 637 6.45 12.68 0.99
C VAL A 637 6.62 11.37 1.75
N LEU A 638 7.57 11.32 2.69
CA LEU A 638 7.77 10.14 3.52
C LEU A 638 7.29 10.39 4.95
N SER A 639 6.59 9.41 5.50
CA SER A 639 6.29 9.43 6.94
C SER A 639 7.53 9.01 7.73
N SER A 640 7.72 9.62 8.90
CA SER A 640 8.79 9.22 9.82
C SER A 640 8.69 7.75 10.25
N LYS A 641 7.47 7.20 10.28
CA LYS A 641 7.22 5.77 10.52
C LYS A 641 7.79 4.91 9.39
N THR A 642 7.57 5.25 8.13
CA THR A 642 8.07 4.48 6.97
C THR A 642 9.60 4.35 7.01
N LEU A 643 10.31 5.40 7.38
CA LEU A 643 11.77 5.38 7.53
C LEU A 643 12.24 4.45 8.65
N ALA A 644 11.55 4.44 9.80
CA ALA A 644 11.82 3.51 10.88
C ALA A 644 11.54 2.05 10.46
N ASP A 645 10.41 1.81 9.83
CA ASP A 645 9.99 0.48 9.34
C ASP A 645 11.01 -0.06 8.31
N VAL A 646 11.57 0.79 7.44
CA VAL A 646 12.63 0.42 6.49
C VAL A 646 13.92 0.01 7.19
N VAL A 647 14.32 0.68 8.28
CA VAL A 647 15.48 0.26 9.09
C VAL A 647 15.27 -1.14 9.67
N GLU A 648 14.08 -1.42 10.20
CA GLU A 648 13.72 -2.75 10.69
C GLU A 648 13.71 -3.77 9.56
N ALA A 649 13.15 -3.42 8.40
CA ALA A 649 13.13 -4.30 7.23
C ALA A 649 14.53 -4.65 6.72
N LEU A 650 15.45 -3.68 6.68
CA LEU A 650 16.85 -3.93 6.33
C LEU A 650 17.51 -4.90 7.33
N ILE A 651 17.27 -4.72 8.63
CA ILE A 651 17.71 -5.65 9.68
C ILE A 651 17.16 -7.06 9.42
N GLY A 652 15.88 -7.17 9.09
CA GLY A 652 15.21 -8.43 8.73
C GLY A 652 15.84 -9.09 7.50
N VAL A 653 16.09 -8.34 6.43
CA VAL A 653 16.73 -8.84 5.19
C VAL A 653 18.14 -9.34 5.45
N TYR A 654 18.96 -8.58 6.18
CA TYR A 654 20.32 -8.99 6.51
C TYR A 654 20.33 -10.24 7.41
N TYR A 655 19.35 -10.36 8.31
CA TYR A 655 19.19 -11.54 9.15
C TYR A 655 18.82 -12.79 8.34
N VAL A 656 17.95 -12.66 7.34
CA VAL A 656 17.54 -13.79 6.48
C VAL A 656 18.65 -14.19 5.52
N ALA A 657 19.30 -13.22 4.85
CA ALA A 657 20.27 -13.48 3.80
C ALA A 657 21.67 -13.84 4.35
N GLY A 658 22.15 -13.14 5.38
CA GLY A 658 23.52 -13.27 5.89
C GLY A 658 23.63 -13.69 7.35
N GLY A 659 22.50 -13.95 8.03
CA GLY A 659 22.47 -14.39 9.41
C GLY A 659 22.96 -13.34 10.42
N LYS A 660 23.29 -13.78 11.63
CA LYS A 660 23.61 -12.89 12.77
C LYS A 660 24.80 -11.96 12.50
N ILE A 661 25.81 -12.43 11.76
CA ILE A 661 27.03 -11.66 11.48
C ILE A 661 26.70 -10.48 10.55
N ALA A 662 25.95 -10.73 9.49
CA ALA A 662 25.50 -9.69 8.56
C ALA A 662 24.63 -8.65 9.27
N THR A 663 23.68 -9.10 10.09
CA THR A 663 22.81 -8.17 10.82
C THR A 663 23.59 -7.31 11.81
N ASN A 664 24.54 -7.88 12.55
CA ASN A 664 25.39 -7.11 13.45
C ASN A 664 26.22 -6.06 12.69
N HIS A 665 26.74 -6.43 11.51
CA HIS A 665 27.45 -5.49 10.64
C HIS A 665 26.54 -4.32 10.23
N LEU A 666 25.32 -4.61 9.78
CA LEU A 666 24.34 -3.59 9.43
C LEU A 666 23.97 -2.71 10.63
N MET A 667 23.65 -3.30 11.79
CA MET A 667 23.29 -2.55 13.00
C MET A 667 24.41 -1.59 13.41
N LYS A 668 25.67 -2.04 13.36
CA LYS A 668 26.83 -1.20 13.61
C LYS A 668 26.99 -0.09 12.57
N TRP A 669 26.77 -0.39 11.29
CA TRP A 669 26.81 0.60 10.22
C TRP A 669 25.75 1.69 10.44
N ILE A 670 24.50 1.32 10.77
CA ILE A 670 23.40 2.25 11.06
C ILE A 670 23.70 3.12 12.29
N GLY A 671 24.36 2.55 13.31
CA GLY A 671 24.70 3.22 14.58
C GLY A 671 24.06 2.61 15.81
N ILE A 672 23.43 1.43 15.68
CA ILE A 672 22.83 0.68 16.78
C ILE A 672 23.90 -0.19 17.44
N ASN A 673 24.48 0.32 18.52
CA ASN A 673 25.50 -0.39 19.30
C ASN A 673 24.86 -1.37 20.29
N ALA A 674 24.72 -2.64 19.89
CA ALA A 674 24.20 -3.71 20.74
C ALA A 674 25.16 -4.91 20.88
N GLU A 675 26.44 -4.72 20.53
CA GLU A 675 27.50 -5.72 20.77
C GLU A 675 27.91 -5.72 22.25
N LEU A 676 28.10 -6.93 22.79
CA LEU A 676 28.59 -7.14 24.15
C LEU A 676 30.07 -7.47 24.08
N ASP A 677 30.91 -6.61 24.64
CA ASP A 677 32.30 -6.97 24.90
C ASP A 677 32.33 -8.00 26.04
N PRO A 678 32.95 -9.19 25.85
CA PRO A 678 32.99 -10.22 26.88
C PRO A 678 33.65 -9.76 28.19
N GLN A 679 34.49 -8.72 28.12
CA GLN A 679 35.15 -8.10 29.28
C GLN A 679 34.21 -7.19 30.09
N GLU A 680 33.15 -6.66 29.47
CA GLU A 680 32.16 -5.80 30.12
C GLU A 680 31.06 -6.59 30.83
N ILE A 681 30.97 -7.91 30.61
CA ILE A 681 29.94 -8.75 31.22
C ILE A 681 30.32 -8.99 32.70
N PRO A 682 29.54 -8.46 33.67
CA PRO A 682 29.81 -8.71 35.07
C PRO A 682 29.66 -10.20 35.37
N SER A 683 30.56 -10.73 36.21
CA SER A 683 30.53 -12.14 36.60
C SER A 683 29.19 -12.50 37.25
N SER A 684 28.61 -13.63 36.84
CA SER A 684 27.36 -14.14 37.37
C SER A 684 27.49 -14.29 38.89
N LYS A 685 26.62 -13.62 39.67
CA LYS A 685 26.56 -13.86 41.11
C LYS A 685 26.19 -15.33 41.34
N PRO A 686 26.89 -16.07 42.22
CA PRO A 686 26.49 -17.42 42.57
C PRO A 686 25.12 -17.39 43.24
N TYR A 687 24.19 -18.23 42.77
CA TYR A 687 22.89 -18.41 43.39
C TYR A 687 23.05 -19.17 44.72
N ASN A 688 23.09 -18.45 45.83
CA ASN A 688 23.00 -19.05 47.16
C ASN A 688 21.52 -19.31 47.50
N ILE A 689 20.98 -20.40 46.96
CA ILE A 689 19.60 -20.81 47.22
C ILE A 689 19.54 -21.48 48.61
N PRO A 690 18.70 -21.00 49.54
CA PRO A 690 18.47 -21.68 50.81
C PRO A 690 17.99 -23.13 50.61
N GLU A 691 18.56 -24.06 51.37
CA GLU A 691 18.23 -25.50 51.31
C GLU A 691 16.73 -25.80 51.51
N SER A 692 16.04 -24.96 52.30
CA SER A 692 14.60 -25.06 52.53
C SER A 692 13.77 -24.82 51.27
N ILE A 693 14.25 -23.98 50.35
CA ILE A 693 13.58 -23.71 49.07
C ILE A 693 13.78 -24.87 48.11
N ILE A 694 14.99 -25.41 48.07
CA ILE A 694 15.32 -26.57 47.23
C ILE A 694 14.43 -27.77 47.58
N LYS A 695 14.20 -28.02 48.88
CA LYS A 695 13.30 -29.10 49.35
C LYS A 695 11.82 -28.85 49.05
N SER A 696 11.41 -27.59 48.85
CA SER A 696 10.01 -27.24 48.59
C SER A 696 9.58 -27.41 47.13
N ILE A 697 10.53 -27.57 46.21
CA ILE A 697 10.29 -27.61 44.76
C ILE A 697 10.59 -29.01 44.25
N ASN A 698 9.63 -29.61 43.54
CA ASN A 698 9.84 -30.88 42.85
C ASN A 698 10.46 -30.64 41.47
N PHE A 699 11.79 -30.56 41.44
CA PHE A 699 12.55 -30.32 40.21
C PHE A 699 12.34 -31.40 39.16
N ASP A 700 12.25 -32.68 39.55
CA ASP A 700 12.09 -33.78 38.59
C ASP A 700 10.78 -33.68 37.79
N THR A 701 9.69 -33.26 38.45
CA THR A 701 8.41 -33.03 37.76
C THR A 701 8.45 -31.84 36.80
N LEU A 702 9.10 -30.73 37.20
CA LEU A 702 9.16 -29.51 36.40
C LEU A 702 10.14 -29.67 35.22
N GLU A 703 11.33 -30.21 35.47
CA GLU A 703 12.31 -30.59 34.44
C GLU A 703 11.74 -31.65 33.49
N GLY A 704 10.93 -32.59 34.01
CA GLY A 704 10.21 -33.57 33.22
C GLY A 704 9.12 -32.95 32.32
N ALA A 705 8.37 -31.97 32.84
CA ALA A 705 7.37 -31.24 32.05
C ALA A 705 8.01 -30.38 30.94
N LEU A 706 9.20 -29.82 31.19
CA LEU A 706 9.95 -29.03 30.22
C LEU A 706 10.83 -29.88 29.29
N GLY A 707 11.11 -31.14 29.64
CA GLY A 707 11.98 -32.02 28.85
C GLY A 707 13.46 -31.60 28.84
N ILE A 708 13.94 -30.87 29.86
CA ILE A 708 15.32 -30.38 29.96
C ILE A 708 15.82 -30.46 31.41
N LYS A 709 17.13 -30.73 31.59
CA LYS A 709 17.81 -30.65 32.89
C LYS A 709 18.62 -29.36 32.97
N PHE A 710 18.41 -28.58 34.03
CA PHE A 710 19.12 -27.33 34.26
C PHE A 710 20.50 -27.59 34.87
N GLN A 711 21.52 -26.87 34.38
CA GLN A 711 22.83 -26.85 35.02
C GLN A 711 22.78 -26.01 36.30
N ASN A 712 22.12 -24.85 36.22
CA ASN A 712 21.90 -23.95 37.34
C ASN A 712 20.42 -23.90 37.72
N LYS A 713 20.06 -24.72 38.72
CA LYS A 713 18.70 -24.76 39.28
C LYS A 713 18.24 -23.42 39.85
N GLY A 714 19.15 -22.49 40.18
CA GLY A 714 18.81 -21.15 40.66
C GLY A 714 18.00 -20.33 39.67
N LEU A 715 18.32 -20.43 38.38
CA LEU A 715 17.58 -19.75 37.31
C LEU A 715 16.13 -20.25 37.22
N LEU A 716 15.93 -21.56 37.37
CA LEU A 716 14.59 -22.15 37.36
C LEU A 716 13.79 -21.73 38.59
N VAL A 717 14.42 -21.66 39.76
CA VAL A 717 13.76 -21.16 40.99
C VAL A 717 13.38 -19.69 40.84
N GLU A 718 14.23 -18.84 40.26
CA GLU A 718 13.94 -17.44 39.97
C GLU A 718 12.74 -17.31 39.01
N ALA A 719 12.73 -18.06 37.92
CA ALA A 719 11.67 -18.03 36.91
C ALA A 719 10.26 -18.34 37.46
N ILE A 720 10.16 -19.24 38.44
CA ILE A 720 8.87 -19.62 39.05
C ILE A 720 8.51 -18.83 40.32
N THR A 721 9.29 -17.81 40.70
CA THR A 721 9.08 -17.04 41.95
C THR A 721 8.47 -15.67 41.68
N HIS A 722 7.22 -15.46 42.13
CA HIS A 722 6.52 -14.18 42.01
C HIS A 722 6.93 -13.18 43.10
N ALA A 723 6.92 -11.88 42.76
CA ALA A 723 7.29 -10.75 43.62
C ALA A 723 6.60 -10.75 45.00
N SER A 724 5.38 -11.29 45.10
CA SER A 724 4.64 -11.40 46.38
C SER A 724 5.30 -12.32 47.43
N ARG A 725 6.27 -13.16 47.01
CA ARG A 725 6.96 -14.11 47.91
C ARG A 725 8.46 -13.82 47.91
N PRO A 726 8.90 -12.71 48.52
CA PRO A 726 10.30 -12.35 48.54
C PRO A 726 11.06 -13.35 49.43
N SER A 727 11.87 -14.20 48.80
CA SER A 727 12.66 -15.22 49.48
C SER A 727 14.08 -14.70 49.71
N SER A 728 14.65 -14.92 50.89
CA SER A 728 16.05 -14.54 51.16
C SER A 728 17.00 -15.15 50.11
N GLY A 729 17.57 -14.33 49.23
CA GLY A 729 18.58 -14.75 48.26
C GLY A 729 18.06 -15.23 46.90
N VAL A 730 16.76 -15.10 46.61
CA VAL A 730 16.18 -15.46 45.29
C VAL A 730 15.46 -14.24 44.71
N SER A 731 15.90 -13.79 43.54
CA SER A 731 15.24 -12.73 42.77
C SER A 731 13.88 -13.20 42.22
N CYS A 732 13.02 -12.25 41.85
CA CYS A 732 11.75 -12.56 41.20
C CYS A 732 11.91 -12.72 39.68
N TYR A 733 10.92 -13.35 39.05
CA TYR A 733 10.98 -13.73 37.63
C TYR A 733 11.04 -12.56 36.64
N GLN A 734 10.72 -11.33 37.05
CA GLN A 734 10.45 -10.19 36.14
C GLN A 734 11.63 -9.84 35.21
N ARG A 735 12.87 -10.00 35.69
CA ARG A 735 14.04 -9.77 34.82
C ARG A 735 14.19 -10.87 33.76
N LEU A 736 13.88 -12.12 34.11
CA LEU A 736 13.89 -13.25 33.18
C LEU A 736 12.72 -13.17 32.19
N GLU A 737 11.56 -12.70 32.63
CA GLU A 737 10.40 -12.36 31.78
C GLU A 737 10.82 -11.36 30.70
N PHE A 738 11.47 -10.25 31.05
CA PHE A 738 11.92 -9.23 30.10
C PHE A 738 12.76 -9.78 28.93
N VAL A 739 13.69 -10.70 29.20
CA VAL A 739 14.51 -11.33 28.15
C VAL A 739 13.75 -12.47 27.46
N GLY A 740 12.93 -13.21 28.20
CA GLY A 740 12.12 -14.31 27.72
C GLY A 740 11.04 -13.89 26.70
N ASP A 741 10.34 -12.79 26.98
CA ASP A 741 9.40 -12.11 26.08
C ASP A 741 10.04 -11.88 24.70
N ALA A 742 11.18 -11.21 24.67
CA ALA A 742 11.87 -10.89 23.43
C ALA A 742 12.42 -12.13 22.70
N VAL A 743 12.86 -13.16 23.45
CA VAL A 743 13.31 -14.45 22.87
C VAL A 743 12.14 -15.20 22.22
N LEU A 744 11.00 -15.30 22.90
CA LEU A 744 9.83 -16.01 22.39
C LEU A 744 9.20 -15.28 21.20
N ASP A 745 9.05 -13.95 21.28
CA ASP A 745 8.56 -13.13 20.15
C ASP A 745 9.44 -13.31 18.91
N HIS A 746 10.77 -13.29 19.08
CA HIS A 746 11.70 -13.54 17.98
C HIS A 746 11.57 -14.96 17.40
N LEU A 747 11.55 -15.99 18.25
CA LEU A 747 11.51 -17.38 17.80
C LEU A 747 10.19 -17.75 17.11
N ILE A 748 9.06 -17.30 17.67
CA ILE A 748 7.73 -17.53 17.10
C ILE A 748 7.62 -16.76 15.77
N THR A 749 7.99 -15.48 15.73
CA THR A 749 7.95 -14.67 14.50
C THR A 749 8.85 -15.28 13.42
N LYS A 750 10.05 -15.74 13.79
CA LYS A 750 10.95 -16.46 12.88
C LYS A 750 10.30 -17.73 12.34
N HIS A 751 9.68 -18.54 13.18
CA HIS A 751 8.99 -19.75 12.76
C HIS A 751 7.85 -19.44 11.79
N LEU A 752 6.99 -18.47 12.10
CA LEU A 752 5.88 -18.06 11.23
C LEU A 752 6.39 -17.53 9.88
N PHE A 753 7.43 -16.71 9.89
CA PHE A 753 8.05 -16.12 8.69
C PHE A 753 8.61 -17.17 7.73
N PHE A 754 9.25 -18.23 8.24
CA PHE A 754 9.82 -19.29 7.40
C PHE A 754 8.81 -20.40 7.05
N THR A 755 7.76 -20.57 7.83
CA THR A 755 6.72 -21.58 7.57
C THR A 755 5.73 -21.09 6.52
N TYR A 756 5.39 -19.80 6.53
CA TYR A 756 4.40 -19.21 5.64
C TYR A 756 5.03 -18.16 4.73
N THR A 757 5.66 -18.61 3.63
CA THR A 757 6.33 -17.72 2.67
C THR A 757 5.37 -16.93 1.80
N ASP A 758 4.19 -17.49 1.53
CA ASP A 758 3.24 -16.97 0.53
C ASP A 758 2.04 -16.25 1.17
N LEU A 759 2.03 -16.12 2.50
CA LEU A 759 0.98 -15.38 3.20
C LEU A 759 1.17 -13.87 3.01
N PRO A 760 0.07 -13.12 2.79
CA PRO A 760 0.12 -11.66 2.82
C PRO A 760 0.64 -11.15 4.16
N PRO A 761 1.45 -10.07 4.17
CA PRO A 761 2.09 -9.54 5.37
C PRO A 761 1.09 -9.22 6.49
N GLY A 762 -0.07 -8.62 6.14
CA GLY A 762 -1.12 -8.34 7.13
C GLY A 762 -1.63 -9.59 7.86
N ARG A 763 -1.75 -10.74 7.18
CA ARG A 763 -2.16 -12.01 7.82
C ARG A 763 -1.04 -12.58 8.70
N LEU A 764 0.22 -12.36 8.34
CA LEU A 764 1.36 -12.78 9.15
C LEU A 764 1.44 -11.97 10.46
N THR A 765 1.15 -10.67 10.40
CA THR A 765 1.03 -9.81 11.59
C THR A 765 -0.10 -10.28 12.50
N ASP A 766 -1.27 -10.62 11.94
CA ASP A 766 -2.38 -11.19 12.71
C ASP A 766 -1.99 -12.52 13.38
N LEU A 767 -1.26 -13.40 12.67
CA LEU A 767 -0.74 -14.66 13.22
C LEU A 767 0.24 -14.42 14.37
N ARG A 768 1.19 -13.50 14.21
CA ARG A 768 2.13 -13.13 15.29
C ARG A 768 1.36 -12.64 16.51
N ALA A 769 0.42 -11.72 16.34
CA ALA A 769 -0.37 -11.16 17.44
C ALA A 769 -1.23 -12.21 18.17
N ALA A 770 -1.72 -13.22 17.46
CA ALA A 770 -2.47 -14.33 18.05
C ALA A 770 -1.57 -15.34 18.78
N ALA A 771 -0.39 -15.63 18.21
CA ALA A 771 0.55 -16.62 18.75
C ALA A 771 1.31 -16.08 19.97
N VAL A 772 1.85 -14.86 19.85
CA VAL A 772 2.57 -14.13 20.91
C VAL A 772 1.57 -13.31 21.72
N ASN A 773 0.77 -14.01 22.53
CA ASN A 773 -0.23 -13.41 23.39
C ASN A 773 -0.14 -14.02 24.78
N ASN A 774 -0.10 -13.17 25.80
CA ASN A 774 -0.11 -13.56 27.20
C ASN A 774 -1.27 -14.53 27.56
N GLU A 775 -2.46 -14.36 26.97
CA GLU A 775 -3.56 -15.31 27.19
C GLU A 775 -3.24 -16.70 26.64
N ASN A 776 -2.64 -16.77 25.45
CA ASN A 776 -2.22 -18.04 24.85
C ASN A 776 -1.16 -18.72 25.71
N PHE A 777 -0.13 -17.98 26.15
CA PHE A 777 0.90 -18.50 27.05
C PHE A 777 0.33 -18.98 28.39
N ALA A 778 -0.62 -18.26 28.97
CA ALA A 778 -1.29 -18.70 30.19
C ALA A 778 -2.02 -20.04 30.02
N ARG A 779 -2.71 -20.24 28.88
CA ARG A 779 -3.40 -21.50 28.56
C ARG A 779 -2.43 -22.65 28.35
N VAL A 780 -1.30 -22.39 27.68
CA VAL A 780 -0.21 -23.37 27.52
C VAL A 780 0.39 -23.74 28.89
N ALA A 781 0.59 -22.76 29.77
CA ALA A 781 1.06 -23.00 31.13
C ALA A 781 0.07 -23.83 31.97
N VAL A 782 -1.24 -23.70 31.75
CA VAL A 782 -2.26 -24.56 32.36
C VAL A 782 -2.22 -25.97 31.78
N LYS A 783 -2.18 -26.10 30.44
CA LYS A 783 -2.14 -27.38 29.71
C LYS A 783 -0.99 -28.29 30.19
N HIS A 784 0.19 -27.72 30.37
CA HIS A 784 1.40 -28.44 30.82
C HIS A 784 1.62 -28.41 32.33
N LYS A 785 0.61 -27.96 33.10
CA LYS A 785 0.64 -27.91 34.58
C LYS A 785 1.78 -27.07 35.16
N LEU A 786 2.31 -26.09 34.42
CA LEU A 786 3.36 -25.19 34.92
C LEU A 786 2.85 -24.30 36.06
N HIS A 787 1.57 -23.93 36.04
CA HIS A 787 0.92 -23.13 37.08
C HIS A 787 1.04 -23.72 38.51
N VAL A 788 1.14 -25.06 38.67
CA VAL A 788 1.25 -25.68 40.00
C VAL A 788 2.62 -25.46 40.66
N HIS A 789 3.62 -25.08 39.86
CA HIS A 789 4.98 -24.82 40.33
C HIS A 789 5.21 -23.35 40.68
N LEU A 790 4.23 -22.47 40.42
CA LEU A 790 4.33 -21.05 40.72
C LEU A 790 4.40 -20.78 42.23
N ARG A 791 5.43 -20.04 42.65
CA ARG A 791 5.64 -19.66 44.05
C ARG A 791 5.15 -18.23 44.29
N HIS A 792 3.98 -18.09 44.91
CA HIS A 792 3.42 -16.77 45.30
C HIS A 792 2.87 -16.76 46.73
N GLY A 793 2.66 -15.57 47.29
CA GLY A 793 2.11 -15.34 48.64
C GLY A 793 0.72 -14.70 48.66
N SER A 794 0.15 -14.41 47.48
CA SER A 794 -1.16 -13.73 47.35
C SER A 794 -2.31 -14.73 47.25
N SER A 795 -3.29 -14.61 48.16
CA SER A 795 -4.54 -15.41 48.14
C SER A 795 -5.51 -14.97 47.04
N ALA A 796 -5.49 -13.69 46.66
CA ALA A 796 -6.26 -13.17 45.54
C ALA A 796 -5.78 -13.78 44.22
N LEU A 797 -4.46 -13.88 44.03
CA LEU A 797 -3.86 -14.50 42.85
C LEU A 797 -4.19 -16.00 42.77
N GLU A 798 -4.12 -16.72 43.90
CA GLU A 798 -4.52 -18.13 43.99
C GLU A 798 -5.95 -18.35 43.47
N THR A 799 -6.88 -17.49 43.90
CA THR A 799 -8.30 -17.60 43.53
C THR A 799 -8.48 -17.38 42.03
N GLN A 800 -7.82 -16.36 41.46
CA GLN A 800 -7.85 -16.07 40.03
C GLN A 800 -7.26 -17.21 39.18
N ILE A 801 -6.14 -17.80 39.61
CA ILE A 801 -5.54 -18.94 38.92
C ILE A 801 -6.49 -20.13 38.95
N ARG A 802 -7.10 -20.43 40.11
CA ARG A 802 -8.03 -21.57 40.25
C ARG A 802 -9.26 -21.41 39.37
N GLU A 803 -9.85 -20.22 39.31
CA GLU A 803 -10.98 -19.92 38.42
C GLU A 803 -10.59 -20.08 36.95
N PHE A 804 -9.46 -19.50 36.53
CA PHE A 804 -8.99 -19.62 35.16
C PHE A 804 -8.66 -21.07 34.75
N VAL A 805 -8.03 -21.85 35.62
CA VAL A 805 -7.75 -23.27 35.38
C VAL A 805 -9.05 -24.05 35.16
N LYS A 806 -10.08 -23.76 35.95
CA LYS A 806 -11.39 -24.39 35.81
C LYS A 806 -12.03 -24.06 34.46
N ASP A 807 -12.01 -22.78 34.07
CA ASP A 807 -12.56 -22.31 32.80
C ASP A 807 -11.86 -22.97 31.60
N VAL A 808 -10.52 -23.02 31.61
CA VAL A 808 -9.73 -23.66 30.55
C VAL A 808 -10.03 -25.16 30.45
N GLN A 809 -10.20 -25.85 31.59
CA GLN A 809 -10.53 -27.27 31.63
C GLN A 809 -11.94 -27.54 31.08
N GLU A 810 -12.90 -26.68 31.37
CA GLU A 810 -14.26 -26.73 30.82
C GLU A 810 -14.28 -26.46 29.31
N GLU A 811 -13.48 -25.50 28.82
CA GLU A 811 -13.35 -25.21 27.39
C GLU A 811 -12.70 -26.35 26.61
N LEU A 812 -11.63 -26.95 27.13
CA LEU A 812 -10.96 -28.12 26.53
C LEU A 812 -11.89 -29.33 26.37
N SER A 813 -12.95 -29.41 27.17
CA SER A 813 -13.96 -30.47 27.08
C SER A 813 -14.95 -30.30 25.93
N LYS A 814 -15.01 -29.10 25.29
CA LYS A 814 -15.91 -28.80 24.17
C LYS A 814 -15.20 -29.08 22.83
N PRO A 815 -15.72 -29.97 21.97
CA PRO A 815 -15.10 -30.25 20.67
C PRO A 815 -15.24 -29.05 19.71
N GLY A 816 -14.13 -28.65 19.08
CA GLY A 816 -14.09 -27.62 18.02
C GLY A 816 -13.83 -26.17 18.47
N PHE A 817 -13.53 -25.92 19.76
CA PHE A 817 -13.21 -24.57 20.24
C PHE A 817 -11.71 -24.26 20.04
N ASN A 818 -11.39 -23.42 19.06
CA ASN A 818 -10.02 -22.94 18.85
C ASN A 818 -9.73 -21.77 19.80
N SER A 819 -8.76 -21.96 20.68
CA SER A 819 -8.48 -21.13 21.85
C SER A 819 -7.70 -19.83 21.58
N PHE A 820 -7.51 -19.44 20.32
CA PHE A 820 -6.63 -18.34 19.93
C PHE A 820 -7.37 -16.99 19.93
N GLY A 821 -7.45 -16.33 21.09
CA GLY A 821 -7.80 -14.89 21.21
C GLY A 821 -9.29 -14.54 21.17
N LEU A 822 -10.18 -15.53 21.31
CA LEU A 822 -11.64 -15.36 21.40
C LEU A 822 -12.26 -15.79 22.75
N GLY A 823 -11.42 -16.14 23.73
CA GLY A 823 -11.89 -16.43 25.08
C GLY A 823 -12.45 -15.18 25.75
N ASP A 824 -13.64 -15.28 26.34
CA ASP A 824 -14.23 -14.20 27.15
C ASP A 824 -13.60 -14.14 28.56
N CYS A 825 -12.71 -15.08 28.91
CA CYS A 825 -12.03 -15.17 30.20
C CYS A 825 -10.69 -14.40 30.21
N LYS A 826 -10.53 -13.48 31.18
CA LYS A 826 -9.29 -12.73 31.36
C LYS A 826 -8.25 -13.56 32.11
N ALA A 827 -7.24 -14.06 31.40
CA ALA A 827 -6.15 -14.82 32.01
C ALA A 827 -5.34 -13.99 33.05
N PRO A 828 -4.93 -14.60 34.18
CA PRO A 828 -3.95 -13.99 35.09
C PRO A 828 -2.61 -13.77 34.36
N LYS A 829 -2.15 -12.52 34.28
CA LYS A 829 -0.90 -12.15 33.58
C LYS A 829 0.30 -12.99 34.00
N VAL A 830 0.42 -13.22 35.31
CA VAL A 830 1.50 -14.01 35.92
C VAL A 830 1.71 -15.38 35.26
N LEU A 831 0.66 -16.01 34.71
CA LEU A 831 0.79 -17.31 34.03
C LEU A 831 1.49 -17.23 32.67
N GLY A 832 1.32 -16.13 31.94
CA GLY A 832 2.12 -15.87 30.73
C GLY A 832 3.52 -15.39 31.09
N ASP A 833 3.64 -14.48 32.07
CA ASP A 833 4.94 -13.97 32.51
C ASP A 833 5.89 -15.10 32.98
N ILE A 834 5.36 -16.14 33.65
CA ILE A 834 6.18 -17.29 34.10
C ILE A 834 6.61 -18.18 32.93
N PHE A 835 5.81 -18.24 31.88
CA PHE A 835 6.14 -19.00 30.68
C PHE A 835 7.29 -18.33 29.95
N GLU A 836 7.23 -17.00 29.83
CA GLU A 836 8.30 -16.16 29.31
C GLU A 836 9.55 -16.23 30.20
N SER A 837 9.41 -16.13 31.52
CA SER A 837 10.55 -16.20 32.44
C SER A 837 11.28 -17.54 32.41
N ILE A 838 10.57 -18.66 32.24
CA ILE A 838 11.17 -19.99 32.03
C ILE A 838 11.95 -20.02 30.72
N ALA A 839 11.45 -19.40 29.65
CA ALA A 839 12.20 -19.26 28.39
C ALA A 839 13.49 -18.47 28.61
N GLY A 840 13.43 -17.37 29.36
CA GLY A 840 14.60 -16.59 29.78
C GLY A 840 15.60 -17.39 30.61
N ALA A 841 15.12 -18.23 31.53
CA ALA A 841 15.98 -19.12 32.33
C ALA A 841 16.71 -20.15 31.47
N ILE A 842 16.01 -20.83 30.56
CA ILE A 842 16.60 -21.81 29.63
C ILE A 842 17.61 -21.13 28.70
N PHE A 843 17.28 -19.92 28.23
CA PHE A 843 18.17 -19.12 27.41
C PHE A 843 19.50 -18.83 28.11
N LEU A 844 19.48 -18.46 29.38
CA LEU A 844 20.70 -18.19 30.16
C LEU A 844 21.45 -19.47 30.53
N ASP A 845 20.74 -20.52 30.97
CA ASP A 845 21.35 -21.81 31.34
C ASP A 845 22.09 -22.47 30.16
N SER A 846 21.58 -22.26 28.94
CA SER A 846 22.19 -22.76 27.70
C SER A 846 23.30 -21.86 27.12
N GLY A 847 23.74 -20.83 27.84
CA GLY A 847 24.77 -19.91 27.35
C GLY A 847 24.28 -19.00 26.22
N CYS A 848 23.05 -18.50 26.30
CA CYS A 848 22.39 -17.64 25.31
C CYS A 848 22.08 -18.34 23.97
N ALA A 849 21.82 -19.67 23.99
CA ALA A 849 21.52 -20.46 22.79
C ALA A 849 20.00 -20.50 22.50
N THR A 850 19.55 -19.73 21.51
CA THR A 850 18.14 -19.69 21.11
C THR A 850 17.61 -21.01 20.53
N SER A 851 18.49 -21.86 20.00
CA SER A 851 18.11 -23.18 19.46
C SER A 851 17.63 -24.15 20.56
N VAL A 852 18.21 -24.07 21.76
CA VAL A 852 17.81 -24.91 22.90
C VAL A 852 16.43 -24.50 23.41
N VAL A 853 16.19 -23.19 23.50
CA VAL A 853 14.87 -22.64 23.88
C VAL A 853 13.80 -23.12 22.91
N TRP A 854 14.03 -23.00 21.59
CA TRP A 854 13.04 -23.44 20.60
C TRP A 854 12.77 -24.94 20.66
N LYS A 855 13.79 -25.78 20.90
CA LYS A 855 13.61 -27.23 21.05
C LYS A 855 12.68 -27.59 22.21
N VAL A 856 12.69 -26.81 23.29
CA VAL A 856 11.81 -26.99 24.45
C VAL A 856 10.42 -26.40 24.19
N PHE A 857 10.35 -25.19 23.66
CA PHE A 857 9.08 -24.46 23.54
C PHE A 857 8.24 -24.85 22.33
N GLN A 858 8.83 -25.32 21.23
CA GLN A 858 8.06 -25.75 20.06
C GLN A 858 7.05 -26.87 20.40
N PRO A 859 7.42 -27.97 21.10
CA PRO A 859 6.44 -28.97 21.54
C PRO A 859 5.43 -28.43 22.57
N LEU A 860 5.84 -27.48 23.42
CA LEU A 860 4.95 -26.91 24.44
C LEU A 860 3.85 -26.06 23.80
N LEU A 861 4.19 -25.30 22.75
CA LEU A 861 3.30 -24.43 21.99
C LEU A 861 2.39 -25.19 21.02
N ASP A 862 2.55 -26.50 20.85
CA ASP A 862 1.76 -27.30 19.91
C ASP A 862 0.34 -27.64 20.45
N PRO A 863 -0.74 -27.51 19.65
CA PRO A 863 -0.77 -26.95 18.29
C PRO A 863 -0.58 -25.43 18.30
N MET A 864 0.30 -24.93 17.40
CA MET A 864 0.49 -23.49 17.19
C MET A 864 -0.62 -22.90 16.30
N VAL A 865 -0.78 -21.57 16.33
CA VAL A 865 -1.72 -20.85 15.47
C VAL A 865 -1.36 -21.07 14.00
N THR A 866 -2.34 -21.55 13.22
CA THR A 866 -2.29 -21.65 11.76
C THR A 866 -3.29 -20.70 11.10
N PRO A 867 -3.11 -20.33 9.83
CA PRO A 867 -4.06 -19.50 9.08
C PRO A 867 -5.51 -19.98 9.16
N ASP A 868 -5.73 -21.29 9.15
CA ASP A 868 -7.05 -21.93 9.21
C ASP A 868 -7.67 -21.84 10.61
N THR A 869 -6.83 -21.87 11.64
CA THR A 869 -7.28 -21.75 13.04
C THR A 869 -7.40 -20.31 13.52
N LEU A 870 -6.83 -19.34 12.80
CA LEU A 870 -6.83 -17.93 13.16
C LEU A 870 -8.21 -17.32 12.89
N PRO A 871 -8.99 -16.99 13.94
CA PRO A 871 -10.27 -16.33 13.74
C PRO A 871 -10.06 -14.91 13.18
N MET A 872 -10.85 -14.55 12.17
CA MET A 872 -10.86 -13.19 11.64
C MET A 872 -11.33 -12.22 12.74
N HIS A 873 -10.69 -11.06 12.86
CA HIS A 873 -11.13 -10.07 13.85
C HIS A 873 -12.56 -9.60 13.52
N PRO A 874 -13.52 -9.61 14.46
CA PRO A 874 -14.94 -9.37 14.16
C PRO A 874 -15.21 -8.04 13.43
N VAL A 875 -14.47 -6.98 13.75
CA VAL A 875 -14.61 -5.67 13.09
C VAL A 875 -14.19 -5.75 11.61
N ARG A 876 -13.11 -6.48 11.33
CA ARG A 876 -12.56 -6.65 9.97
C ARG A 876 -13.42 -7.60 9.15
N GLU A 877 -13.83 -8.73 9.74
CA GLU A 877 -14.76 -9.67 9.11
C GLU A 877 -16.06 -8.97 8.73
N LEU A 878 -16.61 -8.14 9.61
CA LEU A 878 -17.81 -7.36 9.32
C LEU A 878 -17.58 -6.33 8.20
N GLN A 879 -16.44 -5.63 8.22
CA GLN A 879 -16.11 -4.64 7.20
C GLN A 879 -15.94 -5.27 5.81
N GLU A 880 -15.19 -6.37 5.71
CA GLU A 880 -15.00 -7.09 4.46
C GLU A 880 -16.33 -7.67 3.94
N ARG A 881 -17.18 -8.21 4.83
CA ARG A 881 -18.51 -8.70 4.47
C ARG A 881 -19.42 -7.61 3.93
N CYS A 882 -19.50 -6.46 4.61
CA CYS A 882 -20.31 -5.33 4.15
C CYS A 882 -19.77 -4.78 2.82
N GLN A 883 -18.45 -4.72 2.63
CA GLN A 883 -17.83 -4.29 1.38
C GLN A 883 -18.16 -5.24 0.23
N GLN A 884 -18.13 -6.56 0.45
CA GLN A 884 -18.50 -7.56 -0.55
C GLN A 884 -19.97 -7.47 -0.97
N GLN A 885 -20.87 -7.10 -0.05
CA GLN A 885 -22.31 -6.95 -0.32
C GLN A 885 -22.69 -5.51 -0.74
N ALA A 886 -21.71 -4.60 -0.84
CA ALA A 886 -21.90 -3.17 -1.10
C ALA A 886 -22.87 -2.48 -0.10
N GLU A 887 -22.84 -2.89 1.16
CA GLU A 887 -23.59 -2.31 2.26
C GLU A 887 -22.77 -1.22 2.98
N GLY A 888 -23.38 -0.10 3.38
CA GLY A 888 -22.71 0.96 4.13
C GLY A 888 -22.57 0.63 5.62
N LEU A 889 -21.34 0.53 6.13
CA LEU A 889 -21.05 0.21 7.54
C LEU A 889 -20.67 1.47 8.33
N GLU A 890 -21.37 1.72 9.44
CA GLU A 890 -21.09 2.84 10.36
C GLU A 890 -21.00 2.37 11.82
N TYR A 891 -20.07 2.97 12.57
CA TYR A 891 -19.93 2.75 14.02
C TYR A 891 -20.28 4.04 14.77
N LYS A 892 -21.29 4.00 15.64
CA LYS A 892 -21.62 5.11 16.55
C LYS A 892 -21.18 4.76 17.95
N ALA A 893 -20.29 5.57 18.53
CA ALA A 893 -19.81 5.40 19.89
C ALA A 893 -20.42 6.49 20.79
N SER A 894 -21.03 6.09 21.89
CA SER A 894 -21.48 6.98 22.96
C SER A 894 -20.82 6.58 24.28
N ARG A 895 -20.57 7.54 25.16
CA ARG A 895 -19.98 7.27 26.48
C ARG A 895 -20.95 7.71 27.56
N THR A 896 -21.29 6.80 28.46
CA THR A 896 -22.13 7.06 29.63
C THR A 896 -21.33 6.68 30.88
N GLY A 897 -20.77 7.67 31.56
CA GLY A 897 -19.87 7.45 32.70
C GLY A 897 -18.60 6.69 32.31
N ASN A 898 -18.30 5.60 33.04
CA ASN A 898 -17.12 4.74 32.81
C ASN A 898 -17.33 3.66 31.73
N VAL A 899 -18.46 3.66 31.03
CA VAL A 899 -18.80 2.64 30.02
C VAL A 899 -18.96 3.29 28.65
N ALA A 900 -18.28 2.74 27.65
CA ALA A 900 -18.47 3.09 26.25
C ALA A 900 -19.46 2.10 25.62
N THR A 901 -20.50 2.64 24.99
CA THR A 901 -21.46 1.89 24.16
C THR A 901 -21.10 2.10 22.71
N VAL A 902 -20.99 1.02 21.94
CA VAL A 902 -20.77 1.08 20.49
C VAL A 902 -21.93 0.41 19.79
N GLU A 903 -22.50 1.11 18.83
CA GLU A 903 -23.59 0.67 17.97
C GLU A 903 -23.07 0.52 16.54
N VAL A 904 -23.42 -0.58 15.91
CA VAL A 904 -23.05 -0.95 14.55
C VAL A 904 -24.27 -0.82 13.66
N LEU A 905 -24.19 0.08 12.68
CA LEU A 905 -25.24 0.31 11.70
C LEU A 905 -24.79 -0.18 10.32
N VAL A 906 -25.65 -0.95 9.66
CA VAL A 906 -25.48 -1.39 8.27
C VAL A 906 -26.64 -0.79 7.46
N ASP A 907 -26.33 0.03 6.46
CA ASP A 907 -27.28 0.84 5.67
C ASP A 907 -28.24 1.69 6.55
N GLY A 908 -27.72 2.22 7.66
CA GLY A 908 -28.48 3.03 8.62
C GLY A 908 -29.36 2.22 9.58
N ILE A 909 -29.36 0.89 9.50
CA ILE A 909 -30.10 0.00 10.41
C ILE A 909 -29.14 -0.53 11.46
N GLN A 910 -29.49 -0.38 12.74
CA GLN A 910 -28.71 -0.93 13.85
C GLN A 910 -28.79 -2.46 13.84
N ILE A 911 -27.64 -3.12 13.67
CA ILE A 911 -27.52 -4.59 13.62
C ILE A 911 -26.87 -5.15 14.89
N GLY A 912 -25.94 -4.42 15.50
CA GLY A 912 -25.23 -4.87 16.71
C GLY A 912 -24.96 -3.76 17.70
N VAL A 913 -24.97 -4.09 19.00
CA VAL A 913 -24.60 -3.18 20.10
C VAL A 913 -23.81 -3.94 21.13
N ALA A 914 -22.82 -3.27 21.72
CA ALA A 914 -22.17 -3.75 22.94
C ALA A 914 -21.67 -2.60 23.81
N GLN A 915 -21.47 -2.92 25.09
CA GLN A 915 -21.00 -1.99 26.11
C GLN A 915 -19.74 -2.52 26.77
N ASN A 916 -18.74 -1.66 26.96
CA ASN A 916 -17.51 -2.01 27.66
C ASN A 916 -16.81 -0.75 28.19
N PRO A 917 -16.06 -0.82 29.31
CA PRO A 917 -15.24 0.32 29.77
C PRO A 917 -14.25 0.82 28.71
N GLN A 918 -13.71 -0.07 27.88
CA GLN A 918 -12.82 0.28 26.77
C GLN A 918 -13.57 0.36 25.44
N LYS A 919 -13.51 1.52 24.77
CA LYS A 919 -14.14 1.76 23.45
C LYS A 919 -13.80 0.68 22.42
N LYS A 920 -12.53 0.28 22.33
CA LYS A 920 -12.06 -0.76 21.38
C LYS A 920 -12.71 -2.12 21.63
N MET A 921 -12.89 -2.52 22.90
CA MET A 921 -13.52 -3.79 23.24
C MET A 921 -15.04 -3.75 23.01
N ALA A 922 -15.69 -2.63 23.31
CA ALA A 922 -17.09 -2.42 22.97
C ALA A 922 -17.32 -2.53 21.46
N GLN A 923 -16.44 -1.94 20.65
CA GLN A 923 -16.49 -2.05 19.18
C GLN A 923 -16.33 -3.49 18.69
N LYS A 924 -15.36 -4.25 19.23
CA LYS A 924 -15.14 -5.66 18.90
C LYS A 924 -16.40 -6.50 19.19
N LEU A 925 -16.99 -6.34 20.38
CA LEU A 925 -18.18 -7.06 20.80
C LEU A 925 -19.41 -6.69 19.96
N ALA A 926 -19.59 -5.40 19.65
CA ALA A 926 -20.70 -4.94 18.83
C ALA A 926 -20.62 -5.49 17.41
N ALA A 927 -19.41 -5.55 16.83
CA ALA A 927 -19.18 -6.17 15.51
C ALA A 927 -19.42 -7.69 15.53
N ARG A 928 -19.00 -8.38 16.61
CA ARG A 928 -19.28 -9.82 16.79
C ARG A 928 -20.78 -10.08 16.86
N ASN A 929 -21.52 -9.29 17.65
CA ASN A 929 -22.99 -9.39 17.75
C ASN A 929 -23.64 -9.15 16.38
N ALA A 930 -23.16 -8.15 15.63
CA ALA A 930 -23.67 -7.87 14.29
C ALA A 930 -23.45 -9.05 13.33
N LEU A 931 -22.26 -9.66 13.32
CA LEU A 931 -21.95 -10.82 12.48
C LEU A 931 -22.85 -12.03 12.77
N VAL A 932 -23.15 -12.29 14.04
CA VAL A 932 -24.06 -13.37 14.44
C VAL A 932 -25.46 -13.12 13.85
N VAL A 933 -26.01 -11.91 14.05
CA VAL A 933 -27.32 -11.53 13.52
C VAL A 933 -27.37 -11.64 11.99
N LEU A 934 -26.30 -11.27 11.29
CA LEU A 934 -26.21 -11.36 9.84
C LEU A 934 -26.15 -12.81 9.34
N LYS A 935 -25.36 -13.67 10.00
CA LYS A 935 -25.30 -15.12 9.69
C LYS A 935 -26.64 -15.82 9.95
N GLU A 936 -27.36 -15.44 11.00
CA GLU A 936 -28.70 -15.94 11.28
C GLU A 936 -29.71 -15.54 10.20
N LYS A 937 -29.67 -14.29 9.73
CA LYS A 937 -30.52 -13.84 8.60
C LYS A 937 -30.22 -14.61 7.31
N GLU A 938 -28.96 -14.87 7.02
CA GLU A 938 -28.55 -15.63 5.83
C GLU A 938 -28.98 -17.10 5.89
N THR A 939 -28.85 -17.74 7.07
CA THR A 939 -29.31 -19.11 7.27
C THR A 939 -30.83 -19.24 7.29
N ALA A 940 -31.55 -18.22 7.77
CA ALA A 940 -33.00 -18.13 7.63
C ALA A 940 -33.42 -18.00 6.16
N ALA A 941 -32.77 -17.12 5.38
CA ALA A 941 -33.04 -16.97 3.95
C ALA A 941 -32.74 -18.25 3.13
N LYS A 942 -31.71 -19.02 3.51
CA LYS A 942 -31.39 -20.34 2.92
C LYS A 942 -32.41 -21.43 3.28
N LYS A 943 -32.98 -21.40 4.49
CA LYS A 943 -34.04 -22.34 4.91
C LYS A 943 -35.40 -22.04 4.28
N ASP A 944 -35.69 -20.78 3.99
CA ASP A 944 -36.91 -20.38 3.27
C ASP A 944 -36.83 -20.76 1.78
N THR A 945 -35.62 -20.86 1.21
CA THR A 945 -35.42 -21.31 -0.18
C THR A 945 -35.49 -22.83 -0.37
N GLU A 946 -35.27 -23.64 0.68
CA GLU A 946 -35.42 -25.11 0.61
C GLU A 946 -36.87 -25.60 0.85
N LYS A 947 -37.74 -24.79 1.48
CA LYS A 947 -39.16 -25.15 1.69
C LYS A 947 -40.10 -24.69 0.56
N ASP A 948 -39.67 -23.75 -0.28
CA ASP A 948 -40.37 -23.33 -1.51
C ASP A 948 -39.80 -24.06 -2.75
N GLY A 949 -39.50 -25.35 -2.60
CA GLY A 949 -39.14 -26.26 -3.67
C GLY A 949 -40.31 -26.61 -4.59
N GLU A 950 -41.07 -25.62 -5.06
CA GLU A 950 -41.83 -25.65 -6.31
C GLU A 950 -42.38 -24.25 -6.64
N LYS A 951 -41.74 -23.61 -7.63
CA LYS A 951 -42.15 -22.39 -8.35
C LYS A 951 -42.12 -21.06 -7.58
N LYS A 952 -40.92 -20.48 -7.41
CA LYS A 952 -40.73 -19.02 -7.55
C LYS A 952 -39.37 -18.69 -8.19
N ASN A 953 -39.38 -18.50 -9.51
CA ASN A 953 -38.40 -17.63 -10.18
C ASN A 953 -38.73 -16.18 -9.80
N GLY A 954 -38.17 -15.69 -8.70
CA GLY A 954 -38.13 -14.26 -8.37
C GLY A 954 -36.80 -13.68 -8.87
N SER A 955 -36.78 -13.03 -10.03
CA SER A 955 -37.05 -11.59 -10.19
C SER A 955 -35.77 -10.75 -10.01
N GLN A 956 -35.00 -10.60 -11.08
CA GLN A 956 -34.01 -9.52 -11.20
C GLN A 956 -34.37 -8.46 -12.26
N PHE A 957 -35.49 -8.58 -12.99
CA PHE A 957 -35.83 -7.62 -14.06
C PHE A 957 -37.35 -7.40 -14.26
N THR A 958 -38.03 -6.86 -13.25
CA THR A 958 -39.50 -6.68 -13.26
C THR A 958 -39.99 -5.65 -14.29
N ARG A 959 -39.28 -4.53 -14.46
CA ARG A 959 -39.64 -3.52 -15.49
C ARG A 959 -39.37 -3.98 -16.92
N GLN A 960 -38.28 -4.72 -17.17
CA GLN A 960 -38.05 -5.31 -18.49
C GLN A 960 -39.12 -6.34 -18.81
N THR A 961 -39.55 -7.15 -17.83
CA THR A 961 -40.63 -8.12 -18.01
C THR A 961 -41.95 -7.43 -18.42
N LEU A 962 -42.30 -6.30 -17.78
CA LEU A 962 -43.48 -5.52 -18.17
C LEU A 962 -43.33 -4.92 -19.58
N ASN A 963 -42.15 -4.42 -19.94
CA ASN A 963 -41.87 -3.90 -21.28
C ASN A 963 -41.95 -5.00 -22.34
N ASP A 964 -41.42 -6.18 -22.06
CA ASP A 964 -41.44 -7.33 -22.96
C ASP A 964 -42.86 -7.84 -23.20
N ILE A 965 -43.71 -7.82 -22.17
CA ILE A 965 -45.14 -8.15 -22.33
C ILE A 965 -45.83 -7.12 -23.22
N CYS A 966 -45.56 -5.83 -23.04
CA CYS A 966 -46.12 -4.78 -23.89
C CYS A 966 -45.65 -4.95 -25.34
N LEU A 967 -44.37 -5.27 -25.57
CA LEU A 967 -43.83 -5.56 -26.90
C LEU A 967 -44.47 -6.78 -27.55
N ARG A 968 -44.57 -7.90 -26.82
CA ARG A 968 -45.17 -9.15 -27.35
C ARG A 968 -46.64 -8.97 -27.70
N ARG A 969 -47.39 -8.17 -26.95
CA ARG A 969 -48.82 -7.90 -27.18
C ARG A 969 -49.10 -6.67 -28.04
N GLN A 970 -48.06 -6.04 -28.62
CA GLN A 970 -48.14 -4.80 -29.39
C GLN A 970 -48.84 -3.63 -28.65
N TRP A 971 -48.72 -3.58 -27.33
CA TRP A 971 -49.21 -2.47 -26.53
C TRP A 971 -48.18 -1.33 -26.48
N PRO A 972 -48.61 -0.06 -26.46
CA PRO A 972 -47.75 1.06 -26.14
C PRO A 972 -46.99 0.85 -24.82
N MET A 973 -45.76 1.38 -24.74
CA MET A 973 -44.90 1.23 -23.57
C MET A 973 -45.54 1.79 -22.28
N PRO A 974 -45.29 1.15 -21.12
CA PRO A 974 -45.82 1.59 -19.83
C PRO A 974 -45.43 3.04 -19.52
N GLN A 975 -46.41 3.85 -19.12
CA GLN A 975 -46.18 5.21 -18.65
C GLN A 975 -45.92 5.21 -17.15
N TYR A 976 -44.78 5.78 -16.76
CA TYR A 976 -44.40 5.97 -15.37
C TYR A 976 -44.52 7.44 -14.99
N ARG A 977 -45.20 7.73 -13.88
CA ARG A 977 -45.36 9.09 -13.33
C ARG A 977 -44.82 9.15 -11.91
N CYS A 978 -44.04 10.18 -11.59
CA CYS A 978 -43.62 10.44 -10.22
C CYS A 978 -44.82 11.02 -9.45
N ILE A 979 -45.20 10.38 -8.33
CA ILE A 979 -46.30 10.85 -7.47
C ILE A 979 -45.75 11.68 -6.31
N ASN A 980 -44.68 11.21 -5.65
CA ASN A 980 -44.11 11.91 -4.51
C ASN A 980 -42.59 11.73 -4.48
N GLU A 981 -41.87 12.81 -4.19
CA GLU A 981 -40.45 12.84 -3.89
C GLU A 981 -40.25 13.63 -2.60
N GLY A 982 -39.77 12.97 -1.55
CA GLY A 982 -39.59 13.61 -0.25
C GLY A 982 -38.62 12.85 0.65
N GLY A 983 -38.05 13.58 1.62
CA GLY A 983 -37.05 13.08 2.58
C GLY A 983 -35.78 13.94 2.60
N PRO A 984 -34.97 13.85 3.67
CA PRO A 984 -33.71 14.57 3.76
C PRO A 984 -32.74 14.10 2.67
N ALA A 985 -31.77 14.95 2.28
CA ALA A 985 -30.92 14.74 1.10
C ALA A 985 -30.15 13.39 1.10
N HIS A 986 -29.88 12.82 2.28
CA HIS A 986 -29.22 11.53 2.47
C HIS A 986 -30.19 10.32 2.52
N ALA A 987 -31.51 10.54 2.51
CA ALA A 987 -32.54 9.49 2.59
C ALA A 987 -33.81 9.85 1.79
N LYS A 988 -33.64 10.37 0.56
CA LYS A 988 -34.75 10.67 -0.34
C LYS A 988 -35.51 9.40 -0.72
N ARG A 989 -36.85 9.45 -0.64
CA ARG A 989 -37.74 8.38 -1.10
C ARG A 989 -38.56 8.85 -2.29
N PHE A 990 -38.68 7.98 -3.29
CA PHE A 990 -39.41 8.22 -4.52
C PHE A 990 -40.59 7.25 -4.60
N VAL A 991 -41.76 7.77 -4.94
CA VAL A 991 -42.97 6.99 -5.20
C VAL A 991 -43.37 7.21 -6.65
N TYR A 992 -43.46 6.11 -7.41
CA TYR A 992 -43.87 6.13 -8.80
C TYR A 992 -45.15 5.35 -8.99
N ALA A 993 -45.94 5.79 -9.96
CA ALA A 993 -47.06 5.04 -10.46
C ALA A 993 -46.85 4.63 -11.91
N VAL A 994 -47.48 3.53 -12.30
CA VAL A 994 -47.40 2.98 -13.65
C VAL A 994 -48.77 2.58 -14.16
N ARG A 995 -49.01 2.82 -15.46
CA ARG A 995 -50.16 2.32 -16.20
C ARG A 995 -49.76 1.97 -17.64
N VAL A 996 -50.47 1.03 -18.25
CA VAL A 996 -50.26 0.57 -19.63
C VAL A 996 -51.55 0.77 -20.42
N ASN A 997 -51.46 1.14 -21.70
CA ASN A 997 -52.61 1.20 -22.58
C ASN A 997 -52.77 -0.13 -23.30
N THR A 998 -53.81 -0.89 -22.97
CA THR A 998 -54.09 -2.18 -23.61
C THR A 998 -54.98 -1.99 -24.83
N SER A 999 -54.71 -2.72 -25.91
CA SER A 999 -55.49 -2.68 -27.15
C SER A 999 -56.98 -3.00 -26.97
N ASP A 1000 -57.31 -3.73 -25.89
CA ASP A 1000 -58.61 -4.37 -25.73
C ASP A 1000 -59.54 -3.59 -24.77
N SER A 1001 -58.97 -2.85 -23.82
CA SER A 1001 -59.72 -2.18 -22.74
C SER A 1001 -59.24 -0.75 -22.43
N GLY A 1002 -58.35 -0.18 -23.24
CA GLY A 1002 -57.76 1.13 -22.97
C GLY A 1002 -56.75 1.11 -21.83
N TRP A 1003 -56.58 2.24 -21.14
CA TRP A 1003 -55.62 2.40 -20.04
C TRP A 1003 -55.98 1.54 -18.83
N THR A 1004 -55.01 0.82 -18.29
CA THR A 1004 -55.13 0.13 -17.01
C THR A 1004 -55.22 1.11 -15.86
N ASP A 1005 -55.75 0.64 -14.72
CA ASP A 1005 -55.66 1.36 -13.46
C ASP A 1005 -54.21 1.71 -13.12
N GLU A 1006 -54.03 2.88 -12.50
CA GLU A 1006 -52.73 3.40 -12.14
C GLU A 1006 -52.24 2.71 -10.85
N CYS A 1007 -51.22 1.86 -10.97
CA CYS A 1007 -50.64 1.14 -9.84
C CYS A 1007 -49.51 1.96 -9.21
N ILE A 1008 -49.67 2.31 -7.94
CA ILE A 1008 -48.71 3.13 -7.19
C ILE A 1008 -47.79 2.20 -6.39
N GLY A 1009 -46.48 2.26 -6.67
CA GLY A 1009 -45.45 1.49 -5.96
C GLY A 1009 -45.14 2.04 -4.57
N GLU A 1010 -44.37 1.28 -3.79
CA GLU A 1010 -43.94 1.72 -2.46
C GLU A 1010 -42.83 2.79 -2.54
N PRO A 1011 -42.61 3.58 -1.47
CA PRO A 1011 -41.55 4.59 -1.44
C PRO A 1011 -40.15 3.96 -1.41
N MET A 1012 -39.36 4.15 -2.46
CA MET A 1012 -38.04 3.50 -2.60
C MET A 1012 -36.88 4.52 -2.66
N PRO A 1013 -35.66 4.15 -2.23
CA PRO A 1013 -34.52 5.08 -2.16
C PRO A 1013 -33.95 5.48 -3.53
N SER A 1014 -34.33 4.80 -4.61
CA SER A 1014 -33.94 5.17 -5.98
C SER A 1014 -35.14 5.14 -6.92
N VAL A 1015 -35.11 6.04 -7.92
CA VAL A 1015 -36.14 6.13 -8.96
C VAL A 1015 -36.29 4.80 -9.71
N LYS A 1016 -35.18 4.08 -9.94
CA LYS A 1016 -35.21 2.76 -10.61
C LYS A 1016 -36.00 1.76 -9.77
N LYS A 1017 -35.68 1.63 -8.48
CA LYS A 1017 -36.37 0.71 -7.57
C LYS A 1017 -37.84 1.11 -7.34
N ALA A 1018 -38.16 2.41 -7.31
CA ALA A 1018 -39.54 2.90 -7.19
C ALA A 1018 -40.39 2.51 -8.41
N LYS A 1019 -39.85 2.64 -9.62
CA LYS A 1019 -40.52 2.21 -10.86
C LYS A 1019 -40.66 0.70 -10.93
N ASP A 1020 -39.65 -0.05 -10.49
CA ASP A 1020 -39.70 -1.51 -10.43
C ASP A 1020 -40.77 -2.00 -9.44
N SER A 1021 -40.90 -1.35 -8.28
CA SER A 1021 -41.98 -1.61 -7.30
C SER A 1021 -43.37 -1.38 -7.89
N ALA A 1022 -43.57 -0.26 -8.59
CA ALA A 1022 -44.84 0.02 -9.27
C ALA A 1022 -45.14 -0.99 -10.38
N ALA A 1023 -44.11 -1.41 -11.14
CA ALA A 1023 -44.23 -2.37 -12.23
C ALA A 1023 -44.67 -3.76 -11.74
N VAL A 1024 -44.22 -4.20 -10.56
CA VAL A 1024 -44.63 -5.48 -9.95
C VAL A 1024 -46.14 -5.49 -9.69
N LEU A 1025 -46.68 -4.42 -9.09
CA LEU A 1025 -48.11 -4.33 -8.79
C LEU A 1025 -48.95 -4.35 -10.08
N LEU A 1026 -48.51 -3.66 -11.13
CA LEU A 1026 -49.21 -3.68 -12.41
C LEU A 1026 -49.11 -5.04 -13.12
N LEU A 1027 -47.97 -5.73 -13.01
CA LEU A 1027 -47.83 -7.09 -13.53
C LEU A 1027 -48.76 -8.08 -12.82
N GLU A 1028 -48.94 -7.95 -11.51
CA GLU A 1028 -49.91 -8.75 -10.76
C GLU A 1028 -51.35 -8.46 -11.21
N LEU A 1029 -51.68 -7.19 -11.45
CA LEU A 1029 -52.99 -6.77 -11.95
C LEU A 1029 -53.25 -7.32 -13.37
N LEU A 1030 -52.28 -7.20 -14.28
CA LEU A 1030 -52.36 -7.75 -15.64
C LEU A 1030 -52.47 -9.28 -15.62
N ASN A 1031 -51.72 -9.96 -14.76
CA ASN A 1031 -51.79 -11.40 -14.59
C ASN A 1031 -53.14 -11.87 -14.02
N ARG A 1032 -53.83 -11.05 -13.21
CA ARG A 1032 -55.19 -11.33 -12.75
C ARG A 1032 -56.23 -11.11 -13.84
N ASN A 1033 -56.14 -10.03 -14.59
CA ASN A 1033 -57.13 -9.68 -15.62
C ASN A 1033 -57.05 -10.54 -16.88
N TYR A 1034 -55.89 -11.13 -17.19
CA TYR A 1034 -55.68 -11.91 -18.42
C TYR A 1034 -55.46 -13.42 -18.21
N ARG A 1035 -55.71 -13.95 -17.01
CA ARG A 1035 -55.44 -15.37 -16.63
C ARG A 1035 -56.35 -16.44 -17.28
N GLY A 1036 -57.16 -16.08 -18.27
CA GLY A 1036 -58.22 -16.96 -18.80
C GLY A 1036 -58.42 -16.98 -20.32
N LYS A 1037 -57.60 -16.31 -21.13
CA LYS A 1037 -57.65 -16.44 -22.59
C LYS A 1037 -56.45 -17.27 -23.06
N PRO A 1038 -56.64 -18.48 -23.65
CA PRO A 1038 -55.54 -19.21 -24.24
C PRO A 1038 -54.99 -18.38 -25.41
N ASP A 1039 -53.68 -18.18 -25.44
CA ASP A 1039 -52.97 -17.52 -26.54
C ASP A 1039 -53.27 -18.29 -27.83
N GLY A 1040 -54.22 -17.79 -28.62
CA GLY A 1040 -54.63 -18.34 -29.90
C GLY A 1040 -53.67 -17.86 -30.99
N LYS A 1041 -52.95 -18.84 -31.56
CA LYS A 1041 -52.23 -18.90 -32.86
C LYS A 1041 -51.80 -17.60 -33.54
#